data_AF-A0A936C3I0-F1
#
_entry.id   AF-A0A936C3I0-F1
#
_cell.length_a   1.000
_cell.length_b   1.000
_cell.length_c   1.000
_cell.angle_alpha   90.00
_cell.angle_beta   90.00
_cell.angle_gamma   90.00
#
_symmetry.space_group_name_H-M   'P 1'
#
loop_
_entity.id
_entity.type
_entity.pdbx_description
1 polymer ?
#
loop_
_entity_poly.entity_id
_entity_poly.type
_entity_poly.pdbx_seq_one_letter_code
_entity_poly.pdbx_strand_id
1 'polypeptide(L)'
;MTLSGWIPLLLAIPVLLLGETLTRRVGWLGRFHIPSPVVGGLLVSFVLLAGALSGVGRADFASKVDTPWWTWLVTVEPRWRESPAVSATLPLMVAFFTCIGLNATWDVVRKGSGQVFAFLGLGIGLAVLQNAVGVGMAHLLDVDPLLGLVCGSVTMTGGHGTALGFAPVLEREGLQGAPVLGAAAATLGLVAGGLIGGPVGVRLIRRFGLRNQADRAVHLEMDSATESGIVNDLRALWSARRVALAHLAVVLVCVKAGACASHFMELTGLKIPPHVGGMILGVLVRNALEFGGRRWIRSGDGGSARVHLLRVLSHGRHDESQPEGTRARRAAHAGDPRRSGGPDGGLRHVDHVPADGPRLRRGRDGGGPLRVRAGRHPQRPREHEGAGGPDGPGAAGVPDRAARGGCADRFRQHPQHHALPESAQVGSVVRGQRQGDPVESRVPNGQRPARPIAEGKSMNKLDMAGRSAIVTGGASGIGLAIVQRLAASGANVAIWDMNDASMAAAAKTVSGVKVHTVNVDVTKFEAVEAAFNSTVAAFGKVDAMVNSAGVAGQNATVIDYPVEEWRRVFDINMHGVFYCCKVAAKHMAANNYGRIVNIASIAGKEGNPTASAYSASKAGVIGLTKSLGKELAKNNITVNCVTPAAVKTPIFDQVAQYHIDFMLSKIPMGRFGLVEEIAAMVSWMCTEDCSFTTGGVFDLSGGRATY
;
A
#
# COMPACT_ATOMS: atom_id res chain seq x y z
N MET A 1 -39.60 -26.83 -24.77
CA MET A 1 -39.22 -27.73 -23.65
C MET A 1 -38.82 -26.87 -22.48
N THR A 2 -39.31 -27.18 -21.27
CA THR A 2 -38.95 -26.45 -20.05
C THR A 2 -37.82 -27.17 -19.33
N LEU A 3 -36.68 -26.51 -19.19
CA LEU A 3 -35.47 -27.05 -18.57
C LEU A 3 -35.43 -26.70 -17.07
N SER A 4 -34.93 -27.62 -16.24
CA SER A 4 -34.85 -27.42 -14.77
C SER A 4 -34.02 -26.19 -14.39
N GLY A 5 -34.40 -25.51 -13.30
CA GLY A 5 -33.69 -24.34 -12.77
C GLY A 5 -32.26 -24.60 -12.29
N TRP A 6 -31.85 -25.87 -12.19
CA TRP A 6 -30.45 -26.27 -12.02
C TRP A 6 -29.60 -26.12 -13.29
N ILE A 7 -30.20 -26.19 -14.48
CA ILE A 7 -29.46 -26.17 -15.74
C ILE A 7 -28.82 -24.78 -16.00
N PRO A 8 -29.47 -23.63 -15.74
CA PRO A 8 -28.80 -22.33 -15.75
C PRO A 8 -27.59 -22.24 -14.81
N LEU A 9 -27.63 -22.89 -13.64
CA LEU A 9 -26.54 -22.92 -12.67
C LEU A 9 -25.36 -23.79 -13.17
N LEU A 10 -25.65 -24.93 -13.79
CA LEU A 10 -24.64 -25.79 -14.44
C LEU A 10 -24.01 -25.12 -15.67
N LEU A 11 -24.80 -24.38 -16.45
CA LEU A 11 -24.32 -23.64 -17.62
C LEU A 11 -23.53 -22.37 -17.28
N ALA A 12 -23.61 -21.86 -16.04
CA ALA A 12 -22.93 -20.62 -15.65
C ALA A 12 -21.41 -20.67 -15.92
N ILE A 13 -20.72 -21.75 -15.52
CA ILE A 13 -19.26 -21.88 -15.73
C ILE A 13 -18.90 -21.97 -17.23
N PRO A 14 -19.55 -22.83 -18.06
CA PRO A 14 -19.39 -22.79 -19.52
C PRO A 14 -19.63 -21.41 -20.15
N VAL A 15 -20.67 -20.68 -19.73
CA VAL A 15 -21.00 -19.34 -20.24
C VAL A 15 -19.93 -18.32 -19.87
N LEU A 16 -19.40 -18.36 -18.64
CA LEU A 16 -18.30 -17.51 -18.18
C LEU A 16 -17.02 -17.76 -18.99
N LEU A 17 -16.64 -19.03 -19.18
CA LEU A 17 -15.45 -19.44 -19.93
C LEU A 17 -15.57 -19.12 -21.44
N LEU A 18 -16.77 -19.29 -22.02
CA LEU A 18 -17.06 -18.90 -23.39
C LEU A 18 -16.91 -17.38 -23.56
N GLY A 19 -17.49 -16.59 -22.65
CA GLY A 19 -17.35 -15.14 -22.62
C GLY A 19 -15.90 -14.68 -22.50
N GLU A 20 -15.11 -15.30 -21.61
CA GLU A 20 -13.69 -15.00 -21.44
C GLU A 20 -12.89 -15.35 -22.70
N THR A 21 -13.17 -16.51 -23.30
CA THR A 21 -12.56 -16.95 -24.57
C THR A 21 -12.86 -15.98 -25.71
N LEU A 22 -14.08 -15.43 -25.77
CA LEU A 22 -14.48 -14.44 -26.77
C LEU A 22 -13.79 -13.10 -26.56
N THR A 23 -13.76 -12.56 -25.34
CA THR A 23 -13.03 -11.31 -25.03
C THR A 23 -11.54 -11.44 -25.36
N ARG A 24 -10.91 -12.59 -25.06
CA ARG A 24 -9.50 -12.88 -25.38
C ARG A 24 -9.24 -13.02 -26.88
N ARG A 25 -10.09 -13.74 -27.63
CA ARG A 25 -9.89 -14.00 -29.08
C ARG A 25 -10.29 -12.82 -29.96
N VAL A 26 -11.24 -12.01 -29.54
CA VAL A 26 -11.86 -10.96 -30.37
C VAL A 26 -11.39 -9.59 -29.89
N GLY A 27 -10.14 -9.24 -30.23
CA GLY A 27 -9.40 -8.10 -29.66
C GLY A 27 -10.02 -6.70 -29.84
N TRP A 28 -11.09 -6.54 -30.64
CA TRP A 28 -11.86 -5.29 -30.66
C TRP A 28 -12.82 -5.17 -29.46
N LEU A 29 -13.34 -6.28 -28.91
CA LEU A 29 -14.23 -6.28 -27.73
C LEU A 29 -13.55 -5.71 -26.48
N GLY A 30 -12.25 -6.00 -26.30
CA GLY A 30 -11.46 -5.47 -25.17
C GLY A 30 -11.42 -3.94 -25.11
N ARG A 31 -11.67 -3.23 -26.22
CA ARG A 31 -11.70 -1.76 -26.26
C ARG A 31 -12.87 -1.15 -25.48
N PHE A 32 -13.96 -1.89 -25.30
CA PHE A 32 -15.20 -1.40 -24.68
C PHE A 32 -15.34 -1.77 -23.20
N HIS A 33 -14.33 -2.43 -22.62
CA HIS A 33 -14.29 -2.76 -21.18
C HIS A 33 -15.52 -3.55 -20.67
N ILE A 34 -16.22 -4.27 -21.57
CA ILE A 34 -17.39 -5.07 -21.23
C ILE A 34 -16.90 -6.34 -20.49
N PRO A 35 -17.40 -6.63 -19.27
CA PRO A 35 -17.06 -7.85 -18.55
C PRO A 35 -17.36 -9.12 -19.37
N SER A 36 -16.37 -10.00 -19.48
CA SER A 36 -16.49 -11.30 -20.16
C SER A 36 -17.73 -12.13 -19.77
N PRO A 37 -18.20 -12.18 -18.50
CA PRO A 37 -19.47 -12.82 -18.14
C PRO A 37 -20.68 -12.35 -18.98
N VAL A 38 -20.74 -11.05 -19.28
CA VAL A 38 -21.83 -10.44 -20.05
C VAL A 38 -21.69 -10.77 -21.53
N VAL A 39 -20.47 -10.81 -22.07
CA VAL A 39 -20.21 -11.23 -23.47
C VAL A 39 -20.69 -12.66 -23.70
N GLY A 40 -20.38 -13.59 -22.79
CA GLY A 40 -20.83 -14.99 -22.88
C GLY A 40 -22.35 -15.13 -22.74
N GLY A 41 -22.94 -14.46 -21.74
CA GLY A 41 -24.39 -14.49 -21.49
C GLY A 41 -25.21 -13.90 -22.64
N LEU A 42 -24.76 -12.80 -23.24
CA LEU A 42 -25.39 -12.21 -24.42
C LEU A 42 -25.36 -13.16 -25.62
N LEU A 43 -24.21 -13.79 -25.93
CA LEU A 43 -24.13 -14.74 -27.04
C LEU A 43 -25.12 -15.90 -26.90
N VAL A 44 -25.18 -16.52 -25.71
CA VAL A 44 -26.13 -17.63 -25.47
C VAL A 44 -27.58 -17.14 -25.54
N SER A 45 -27.86 -15.92 -25.06
CA SER A 45 -29.19 -15.31 -25.18
C SER A 45 -29.60 -15.08 -26.64
N PHE A 46 -28.68 -14.59 -27.49
CA PHE A 46 -28.92 -14.43 -28.93
C PHE A 46 -29.14 -15.76 -29.66
N VAL A 47 -28.37 -16.81 -29.31
CA VAL A 47 -28.55 -18.15 -29.91
C VAL A 47 -29.91 -18.74 -29.53
N LEU A 48 -30.32 -18.64 -28.26
CA LEU A 48 -31.64 -19.10 -27.80
C LEU A 48 -32.78 -18.31 -28.45
N LEU A 49 -32.64 -16.98 -28.58
CA LEU A 49 -33.62 -16.13 -29.26
C LEU A 49 -33.73 -16.46 -30.75
N ALA A 50 -32.60 -16.69 -31.44
CA ALA A 50 -32.58 -17.10 -32.84
C ALA A 50 -33.23 -18.47 -33.06
N GLY A 51 -32.98 -19.45 -32.18
CA GLY A 51 -33.67 -20.74 -32.19
C GLY A 51 -35.19 -20.61 -31.99
N ALA A 52 -35.61 -19.78 -31.03
CA ALA A 52 -37.03 -19.51 -30.79
C ALA A 52 -37.72 -18.79 -31.97
N LEU A 53 -37.08 -17.79 -32.59
CA LEU A 53 -37.61 -17.04 -33.73
C LEU A 53 -37.64 -17.84 -35.04
N SER A 54 -36.69 -18.77 -35.23
CA SER A 54 -36.66 -19.68 -36.38
C SER A 54 -37.55 -20.92 -36.22
N GLY A 55 -38.21 -21.09 -35.07
CA GLY A 55 -39.01 -22.28 -34.73
C GLY A 55 -38.18 -23.53 -34.41
N VAL A 56 -36.85 -23.46 -34.48
CA VAL A 56 -35.93 -24.59 -34.23
C VAL A 56 -35.75 -24.80 -32.72
N GLY A 57 -36.82 -25.26 -32.07
CA GLY A 57 -36.83 -25.70 -30.68
C GLY A 57 -36.86 -24.55 -29.66
N ARG A 58 -38.05 -24.23 -29.14
CA ARG A 58 -38.18 -23.32 -27.99
C ARG A 58 -37.69 -23.99 -26.71
N ALA A 59 -36.66 -23.43 -26.09
CA ALA A 59 -36.13 -23.84 -24.79
C ALA A 59 -36.37 -22.73 -23.74
N ASP A 60 -37.31 -22.99 -22.83
CA ASP A 60 -37.61 -22.10 -21.70
C ASP A 60 -36.93 -22.68 -20.44
N PHE A 61 -36.40 -21.85 -19.55
CA PHE A 61 -35.79 -22.31 -18.29
C PHE A 61 -36.73 -22.05 -17.12
N ALA A 62 -36.96 -23.06 -16.28
CA ALA A 62 -37.66 -22.88 -15.01
C ALA A 62 -36.84 -21.96 -14.11
N SER A 63 -37.40 -20.81 -13.72
CA SER A 63 -36.71 -19.81 -12.91
C SER A 63 -36.60 -20.18 -11.43
N LYS A 64 -37.23 -21.28 -10.99
CA LYS A 64 -37.35 -21.70 -9.59
C LYS A 64 -36.73 -23.08 -9.33
N VAL A 65 -36.34 -23.29 -8.08
CA VAL A 65 -35.75 -24.51 -7.50
C VAL A 65 -36.40 -24.76 -6.12
N ASP A 66 -36.66 -26.03 -5.84
CA ASP A 66 -37.55 -26.56 -4.81
C ASP A 66 -36.84 -27.62 -3.95
N THR A 67 -35.54 -27.43 -3.65
CA THR A 67 -34.78 -28.38 -2.82
C THR A 67 -34.58 -27.85 -1.39
N PRO A 68 -34.59 -28.72 -0.35
CA PRO A 68 -34.46 -28.29 1.04
C PRO A 68 -33.18 -27.49 1.33
N TRP A 69 -32.05 -27.90 0.75
CA TRP A 69 -30.74 -27.31 1.04
C TRP A 69 -30.55 -25.94 0.36
N TRP A 70 -31.12 -25.74 -0.83
CA TRP A 70 -31.08 -24.47 -1.56
C TRP A 70 -32.02 -23.45 -0.93
N THR A 71 -33.25 -23.88 -0.58
CA THR A 71 -34.27 -23.03 0.05
C THR A 71 -33.89 -22.64 1.48
N TRP A 72 -33.28 -23.56 2.26
CA TRP A 72 -32.80 -23.28 3.63
C TRP A 72 -31.86 -22.09 3.72
N LEU A 73 -31.04 -21.83 2.70
CA LEU A 73 -30.04 -20.77 2.76
C LEU A 73 -30.66 -19.35 2.75
N VAL A 74 -31.86 -19.19 2.21
CA VAL A 74 -32.54 -17.88 2.03
C VAL A 74 -33.94 -17.78 2.64
N THR A 75 -34.42 -18.85 3.29
CA THR A 75 -35.67 -18.86 4.06
C THR A 75 -35.39 -19.04 5.56
N VAL A 76 -36.30 -18.62 6.42
CA VAL A 76 -36.00 -18.40 7.85
C VAL A 76 -36.71 -19.41 8.75
N GLU A 77 -38.02 -19.54 8.57
CA GLU A 77 -38.89 -20.50 9.25
C GLU A 77 -38.55 -21.96 8.89
N PRO A 78 -39.11 -22.96 9.61
CA PRO A 78 -39.06 -24.37 9.22
C PRO A 78 -39.58 -24.70 7.81
N ARG A 79 -40.25 -23.74 7.13
CA ARG A 79 -40.76 -23.83 5.76
C ARG A 79 -39.76 -24.38 4.73
N TRP A 80 -38.45 -24.27 4.93
CA TRP A 80 -37.47 -24.93 4.05
C TRP A 80 -37.65 -26.46 3.97
N ARG A 81 -38.29 -27.09 4.97
CA ARG A 81 -38.67 -28.52 4.96
C ARG A 81 -39.80 -28.80 3.96
N GLU A 82 -40.73 -27.86 3.79
CA GLU A 82 -41.77 -27.88 2.74
C GLU A 82 -41.17 -27.64 1.34
N SER A 83 -39.88 -27.29 1.28
CA SER A 83 -39.09 -27.10 0.05
C SER A 83 -39.72 -26.15 -0.98
N PRO A 84 -40.20 -24.95 -0.57
CA PRO A 84 -40.95 -24.04 -1.44
C PRO A 84 -40.14 -23.60 -2.66
N ALA A 85 -40.80 -23.52 -3.82
CA ALA A 85 -40.16 -23.14 -5.08
C ALA A 85 -39.65 -21.68 -5.07
N VAL A 86 -38.35 -21.51 -4.78
CA VAL A 86 -37.63 -20.23 -4.68
C VAL A 86 -36.83 -19.97 -5.96
N SER A 87 -36.63 -18.70 -6.33
CA SER A 87 -35.82 -18.37 -7.53
C SER A 87 -34.42 -18.99 -7.47
N ALA A 88 -34.00 -19.62 -8.57
CA ALA A 88 -32.66 -20.18 -8.74
C ALA A 88 -31.55 -19.11 -8.59
N THR A 89 -31.86 -17.82 -8.81
CA THR A 89 -30.89 -16.73 -8.64
C THR A 89 -30.81 -16.19 -7.20
N LEU A 90 -31.80 -16.46 -6.33
CA LEU A 90 -31.91 -15.77 -5.04
C LEU A 90 -30.72 -16.07 -4.09
N PRO A 91 -30.30 -17.32 -3.84
CA PRO A 91 -29.17 -17.57 -2.93
C PRO A 91 -27.84 -17.00 -3.43
N LEU A 92 -27.60 -17.04 -4.74
CA LEU A 92 -26.42 -16.39 -5.34
C LEU A 92 -26.46 -14.86 -5.18
N MET A 93 -27.63 -14.25 -5.34
CA MET A 93 -27.82 -12.81 -5.15
C MET A 93 -27.62 -12.40 -3.69
N VAL A 94 -28.17 -13.14 -2.72
CA VAL A 94 -27.96 -12.87 -1.29
C VAL A 94 -26.48 -13.04 -0.93
N ALA A 95 -25.80 -14.08 -1.43
CA ALA A 95 -24.35 -14.27 -1.22
C ALA A 95 -23.51 -13.14 -1.85
N PHE A 96 -23.82 -12.72 -3.08
CA PHE A 96 -23.12 -11.64 -3.77
C PHE A 96 -23.23 -10.31 -3.01
N PHE A 97 -24.43 -9.89 -2.61
CA PHE A 97 -24.62 -8.67 -1.83
C PHE A 97 -24.05 -8.77 -0.41
N THR A 98 -24.06 -9.97 0.19
CA THR A 98 -23.35 -10.22 1.46
C THR A 98 -21.85 -9.99 1.28
N CYS A 99 -21.23 -10.47 0.20
CA CYS A 99 -19.83 -10.22 -0.12
C CYS A 99 -19.52 -8.73 -0.38
N ILE A 100 -20.44 -7.98 -1.01
CA ILE A 100 -20.32 -6.51 -1.15
C ILE A 100 -20.32 -5.85 0.23
N GLY A 101 -21.29 -6.19 1.10
CA GLY A 101 -21.37 -5.67 2.46
C GLY A 101 -20.12 -6.00 3.28
N LEU A 102 -19.64 -7.24 3.19
CA LEU A 102 -18.40 -7.70 3.82
C LEU A 102 -17.13 -6.99 3.30
N ASN A 103 -17.20 -6.25 2.19
CA ASN A 103 -16.09 -5.46 1.65
C ASN A 103 -16.24 -3.94 1.88
N ALA A 104 -17.40 -3.49 2.38
CA ALA A 104 -17.61 -2.08 2.71
C ALA A 104 -17.02 -1.75 4.10
N THR A 105 -16.08 -0.80 4.13
CA THR A 105 -15.33 -0.46 5.34
C THR A 105 -15.49 1.01 5.71
N TRP A 106 -15.66 1.30 7.00
CA TRP A 106 -15.70 2.66 7.54
C TRP A 106 -14.44 3.47 7.21
N ASP A 107 -13.32 2.78 7.06
CA ASP A 107 -12.01 3.33 6.76
C ASP A 107 -11.95 4.08 5.40
N VAL A 108 -12.75 3.66 4.41
CA VAL A 108 -12.89 4.34 3.10
C VAL A 108 -13.64 5.67 3.26
N VAL A 109 -14.77 5.66 4.00
CA VAL A 109 -15.56 6.87 4.30
C VAL A 109 -14.72 7.87 5.11
N ARG A 110 -13.96 7.38 6.09
CA ARG A 110 -13.08 8.18 6.95
C ARG A 110 -11.94 8.85 6.18
N LYS A 111 -11.38 8.18 5.17
CA LYS A 111 -10.23 8.69 4.37
C LYS A 111 -10.66 9.61 3.21
N GLY A 112 -11.81 9.36 2.59
CA GLY A 112 -12.28 10.12 1.43
C GLY A 112 -13.30 11.23 1.72
N SER A 113 -13.64 11.47 2.99
CA SER A 113 -14.82 12.22 3.49
C SER A 113 -15.43 13.24 2.51
N GLY A 114 -14.77 14.38 2.27
CA GLY A 114 -15.31 15.45 1.41
C GLY A 114 -15.59 15.02 -0.04
N GLN A 115 -14.70 14.24 -0.64
CA GLN A 115 -14.85 13.76 -2.03
C GLN A 115 -15.89 12.65 -2.14
N VAL A 116 -15.97 11.75 -1.14
CA VAL A 116 -16.97 10.69 -1.07
C VAL A 116 -18.38 11.27 -0.91
N PHE A 117 -18.58 12.27 -0.05
CA PHE A 117 -19.87 12.94 0.07
C PHE A 117 -20.24 13.77 -1.18
N ALA A 118 -19.28 14.43 -1.81
CA ALA A 118 -19.53 15.15 -3.07
C ALA A 118 -19.93 14.18 -4.22
N PHE A 119 -19.22 13.05 -4.36
CA PHE A 119 -19.54 12.02 -5.34
C PHE A 119 -20.89 11.34 -5.07
N LEU A 120 -21.20 11.04 -3.80
CA LEU A 120 -22.49 10.50 -3.38
C LEU A 120 -23.64 11.47 -3.67
N GLY A 121 -23.47 12.76 -3.35
CA GLY A 121 -24.46 13.80 -3.66
C GLY A 121 -24.72 13.96 -5.16
N LEU A 122 -23.66 13.94 -5.98
CA LEU A 122 -23.77 13.96 -7.44
C LEU A 122 -24.48 12.70 -7.97
N GLY A 123 -24.12 11.52 -7.46
CA GLY A 123 -24.76 10.25 -7.83
C GLY A 123 -26.25 10.20 -7.48
N ILE A 124 -26.63 10.70 -6.30
CA ILE A 124 -28.04 10.84 -5.90
C ILE A 124 -28.77 11.82 -6.84
N GLY A 125 -28.18 12.98 -7.14
CA GLY A 125 -28.79 13.96 -8.05
C GLY A 125 -29.03 13.41 -9.45
N LEU A 126 -28.06 12.66 -10.00
CA LEU A 126 -28.18 11.98 -11.29
C LEU A 126 -29.24 10.87 -11.26
N ALA A 127 -29.29 10.07 -10.19
CA ALA A 127 -30.31 9.01 -10.05
C ALA A 127 -31.73 9.56 -9.94
N VAL A 128 -31.93 10.67 -9.23
CA VAL A 128 -33.22 11.37 -9.15
C VAL A 128 -33.62 11.93 -10.52
N LEU A 129 -32.70 12.56 -11.25
CA LEU A 129 -32.94 13.06 -12.61
C LEU A 129 -33.31 11.92 -13.57
N GLN A 130 -32.58 10.81 -13.54
CA GLN A 130 -32.83 9.66 -14.40
C GLN A 130 -34.17 8.98 -14.10
N ASN A 131 -34.57 8.92 -12.82
CA ASN A 131 -35.90 8.45 -12.43
C ASN A 131 -37.01 9.39 -12.89
N ALA A 132 -36.83 10.71 -12.77
CA ALA A 132 -37.80 11.68 -13.28
C ALA A 132 -37.99 11.58 -14.80
N VAL A 133 -36.89 11.40 -15.56
CA VAL A 133 -36.94 11.16 -17.01
C VAL A 133 -37.62 9.83 -17.34
N GLY A 134 -37.28 8.74 -16.64
CA GLY A 134 -37.90 7.42 -16.85
C GLY A 134 -39.41 7.42 -16.60
N VAL A 135 -39.84 7.99 -15.46
CA VAL A 135 -41.26 8.17 -15.11
C VAL A 135 -41.97 9.10 -16.09
N GLY A 136 -41.34 10.19 -16.52
CA GLY A 136 -41.90 11.11 -17.52
C GLY A 136 -42.10 10.43 -18.89
N MET A 137 -41.11 9.65 -19.34
CA MET A 137 -41.22 8.85 -20.56
C MET A 137 -42.32 7.77 -20.48
N ALA A 138 -42.55 7.17 -19.30
CA ALA A 138 -43.65 6.23 -19.11
C ALA A 138 -45.03 6.90 -19.30
N HIS A 139 -45.24 8.08 -18.68
CA HIS A 139 -46.45 8.87 -18.89
C HIS A 139 -46.63 9.30 -20.36
N LEU A 140 -45.55 9.67 -21.06
CA LEU A 140 -45.60 10.04 -22.49
C LEU A 140 -45.88 8.86 -23.44
N LEU A 141 -45.72 7.62 -22.97
CA LEU A 141 -45.95 6.39 -23.74
C LEU A 141 -47.21 5.63 -23.30
N ASP A 142 -48.01 6.21 -22.39
CA ASP A 142 -49.19 5.58 -21.78
C ASP A 142 -48.91 4.19 -21.17
N VAL A 143 -47.76 4.06 -20.51
CA VAL A 143 -47.34 2.86 -19.76
C VAL A 143 -47.11 3.18 -18.29
N ASP A 144 -47.19 2.14 -17.45
CA ASP A 144 -47.14 2.28 -16.00
C ASP A 144 -45.90 3.10 -15.53
N PRO A 145 -46.08 4.15 -14.70
CA PRO A 145 -44.98 4.93 -14.13
C PRO A 145 -43.90 4.10 -13.42
N LEU A 146 -44.26 2.96 -12.81
CA LEU A 146 -43.34 2.01 -12.21
C LEU A 146 -42.42 1.36 -13.26
N LEU A 147 -42.90 1.15 -14.49
CA LEU A 147 -42.08 0.66 -15.61
C LEU A 147 -40.96 1.66 -15.93
N GLY A 148 -41.31 2.95 -15.98
CA GLY A 148 -40.36 4.05 -16.15
C GLY A 148 -39.35 4.15 -15.00
N LEU A 149 -39.82 4.01 -13.76
CA LEU A 149 -38.97 3.97 -12.57
C LEU A 149 -38.00 2.77 -12.57
N VAL A 150 -38.47 1.58 -12.98
CA VAL A 150 -37.64 0.38 -13.09
C VAL A 150 -36.55 0.56 -14.14
N CYS A 151 -36.90 0.99 -15.34
CA CYS A 151 -35.94 1.24 -16.42
C CYS A 151 -34.92 2.33 -16.06
N GLY A 152 -35.33 3.36 -15.31
CA GLY A 152 -34.46 4.45 -14.83
C GLY A 152 -33.55 4.07 -13.65
N SER A 153 -34.10 3.51 -12.57
CA SER A 153 -33.36 3.22 -11.34
C SER A 153 -32.34 2.11 -11.53
N VAL A 154 -32.74 1.03 -12.21
CA VAL A 154 -31.93 -0.18 -12.34
C VAL A 154 -30.68 0.08 -13.18
N THR A 155 -30.80 0.86 -14.27
CA THR A 155 -29.67 1.19 -15.16
C THR A 155 -28.58 2.02 -14.49
N MET A 156 -28.88 2.81 -13.45
CA MET A 156 -27.90 3.67 -12.78
C MET A 156 -27.39 3.14 -11.43
N THR A 157 -28.19 2.36 -10.69
CA THR A 157 -27.91 2.05 -9.27
C THR A 157 -27.57 0.59 -8.97
N GLY A 158 -27.54 -0.29 -9.97
CA GLY A 158 -27.07 -1.66 -9.73
C GLY A 158 -26.92 -2.55 -10.97
N GLY A 159 -26.14 -3.61 -10.80
CA GLY A 159 -26.17 -4.75 -11.73
C GLY A 159 -27.45 -5.59 -11.55
N HIS A 160 -27.51 -6.72 -12.24
CA HIS A 160 -28.65 -7.66 -12.28
C HIS A 160 -29.22 -8.00 -10.90
N GLY A 161 -28.39 -8.06 -9.86
CA GLY A 161 -28.84 -8.31 -8.49
C GLY A 161 -29.82 -7.25 -7.95
N THR A 162 -29.63 -5.97 -8.22
CA THR A 162 -30.57 -4.94 -7.74
C THR A 162 -31.92 -5.07 -8.44
N ALA A 163 -31.88 -5.35 -9.75
CA ALA A 163 -33.07 -5.60 -10.57
C ALA A 163 -33.90 -6.79 -10.06
N LEU A 164 -33.24 -7.95 -9.92
CA LEU A 164 -33.83 -9.19 -9.41
C LEU A 164 -34.23 -9.07 -7.93
N GLY A 165 -33.65 -8.12 -7.19
CA GLY A 165 -33.96 -7.82 -5.81
C GLY A 165 -35.32 -7.17 -5.60
N PHE A 166 -35.73 -6.25 -6.49
CA PHE A 166 -37.04 -5.59 -6.46
C PHE A 166 -38.11 -6.32 -7.27
N ALA A 167 -37.72 -7.17 -8.23
CA ALA A 167 -38.66 -7.86 -9.11
C ALA A 167 -39.83 -8.61 -8.42
N PRO A 168 -39.64 -9.33 -7.29
CA PRO A 168 -40.76 -9.99 -6.59
C PRO A 168 -41.73 -9.02 -5.88
N VAL A 169 -41.37 -7.73 -5.76
CA VAL A 169 -42.29 -6.67 -5.32
C VAL A 169 -43.05 -6.16 -6.55
N LEU A 170 -42.32 -5.83 -7.62
CA LEU A 170 -42.88 -5.30 -8.87
C LEU A 170 -43.89 -6.27 -9.52
N GLU A 171 -43.63 -7.58 -9.50
CA GLU A 171 -44.58 -8.61 -9.96
C GLU A 171 -45.86 -8.69 -9.11
N ARG A 172 -45.79 -8.34 -7.81
CA ARG A 172 -46.97 -8.29 -6.91
C ARG A 172 -47.80 -7.03 -7.12
N GLU A 173 -47.17 -5.91 -7.45
CA GLU A 173 -47.85 -4.67 -7.86
C GLU A 173 -48.29 -4.71 -9.34
N GLY A 174 -48.17 -5.85 -10.02
CA GLY A 174 -48.77 -6.12 -11.34
C GLY A 174 -47.80 -6.20 -12.54
N LEU A 175 -46.53 -5.79 -12.39
CA LEU A 175 -45.55 -5.79 -13.48
C LEU A 175 -45.00 -7.21 -13.76
N GLN A 176 -45.79 -7.99 -14.51
CA GLN A 176 -45.39 -9.31 -15.00
C GLN A 176 -44.08 -9.24 -15.80
N GLY A 177 -43.12 -10.11 -15.48
CA GLY A 177 -41.83 -10.14 -16.17
C GLY A 177 -40.81 -9.09 -15.72
N ALA A 178 -41.07 -8.34 -14.64
CA ALA A 178 -40.11 -7.43 -14.02
C ALA A 178 -38.69 -8.02 -13.79
N PRO A 179 -38.48 -9.31 -13.45
CA PRO A 179 -37.13 -9.88 -13.33
C PRO A 179 -36.35 -9.82 -14.65
N VAL A 180 -37.04 -10.08 -15.77
CA VAL A 180 -36.44 -10.12 -17.11
C VAL A 180 -36.20 -8.71 -17.62
N LEU A 181 -37.19 -7.81 -17.48
CA LEU A 181 -37.06 -6.41 -17.89
C LEU A 181 -35.94 -5.70 -17.12
N GLY A 182 -35.90 -5.85 -15.80
CA GLY A 182 -34.85 -5.28 -14.97
C GLY A 182 -33.47 -5.85 -15.27
N ALA A 183 -33.35 -7.17 -15.51
CA ALA A 183 -32.09 -7.78 -15.93
C ALA A 183 -31.62 -7.29 -17.31
N ALA A 184 -32.54 -7.10 -18.26
CA ALA A 184 -32.25 -6.53 -19.57
C ALA A 184 -31.80 -5.06 -19.45
N ALA A 185 -32.50 -4.25 -18.65
CA ALA A 185 -32.14 -2.86 -18.36
C ALA A 185 -30.74 -2.75 -17.72
N ALA A 186 -30.44 -3.55 -16.69
CA ALA A 186 -29.11 -3.60 -16.07
C ALA A 186 -28.02 -4.03 -17.08
N THR A 187 -28.31 -4.99 -17.96
CA THR A 187 -27.40 -5.41 -19.04
C THR A 187 -27.12 -4.27 -20.02
N LEU A 188 -28.17 -3.57 -20.46
CA LEU A 188 -28.06 -2.46 -21.41
C LEU A 188 -27.30 -1.27 -20.80
N GLY A 189 -27.57 -0.91 -19.55
CA GLY A 189 -26.83 0.14 -18.83
C GLY A 189 -25.35 -0.17 -18.68
N LEU A 190 -25.02 -1.43 -18.35
CA LEU A 190 -23.63 -1.90 -18.24
C LEU A 190 -22.91 -1.90 -19.60
N VAL A 191 -23.57 -2.36 -20.68
CA VAL A 191 -23.01 -2.33 -22.04
C VAL A 191 -22.83 -0.89 -22.52
N ALA A 192 -23.83 -0.03 -22.38
CA ALA A 192 -23.74 1.39 -22.75
C ALA A 192 -22.67 2.14 -21.93
N GLY A 193 -22.53 1.83 -20.64
CA GLY A 193 -21.47 2.33 -19.78
C GLY A 193 -20.07 1.93 -20.26
N GLY A 194 -19.89 0.69 -20.73
CA GLY A 194 -18.65 0.25 -21.39
C GLY A 194 -18.38 0.96 -22.72
N LEU A 195 -19.39 1.00 -23.60
CA LEU A 195 -19.31 1.60 -24.94
C LEU A 195 -19.02 3.11 -24.92
N ILE A 196 -19.64 3.86 -23.99
CA ILE A 196 -19.58 5.32 -23.93
C ILE A 196 -18.64 5.77 -22.81
N GLY A 197 -18.90 5.31 -21.58
CA GLY A 197 -18.18 5.71 -20.37
C GLY A 197 -16.72 5.25 -20.36
N GLY A 198 -16.41 4.07 -20.91
CA GLY A 198 -15.03 3.59 -21.07
C GLY A 198 -14.16 4.54 -21.90
N PRO A 199 -14.45 4.77 -23.19
CA PRO A 199 -13.70 5.69 -24.05
C PRO A 199 -13.67 7.14 -23.53
N VAL A 200 -14.78 7.64 -22.98
CA VAL A 200 -14.84 9.01 -22.42
C VAL A 200 -14.00 9.12 -21.15
N GLY A 201 -14.11 8.18 -20.21
CA GLY A 201 -13.33 8.12 -18.98
C GLY A 201 -11.82 8.02 -19.26
N VAL A 202 -11.41 7.12 -20.16
CA VAL A 202 -10.01 7.00 -20.60
C VAL A 202 -9.51 8.31 -21.24
N ARG A 203 -10.33 9.00 -22.04
CA ARG A 203 -9.98 10.29 -22.63
C ARG A 203 -9.86 11.40 -21.57
N LEU A 204 -10.74 11.44 -20.57
CA LEU A 204 -10.70 12.40 -19.46
C LEU A 204 -9.48 12.19 -18.55
N ILE A 205 -9.22 10.94 -18.14
CA ILE A 205 -8.06 10.56 -17.31
C ILE A 205 -6.75 10.94 -18.02
N ARG A 206 -6.65 10.69 -19.33
CA ARG A 206 -5.48 11.11 -20.14
C ARG A 206 -5.39 12.64 -20.27
N ARG A 207 -6.49 13.35 -20.48
CA ARG A 207 -6.51 14.82 -20.69
C ARG A 207 -6.17 15.61 -19.43
N PHE A 208 -6.63 15.17 -18.26
CA PHE A 208 -6.42 15.85 -16.99
C PHE A 208 -5.25 15.29 -16.16
N GLY A 209 -4.45 14.38 -16.72
CA GLY A 209 -3.24 13.86 -16.07
C GLY A 209 -3.50 13.02 -14.81
N LEU A 210 -4.72 12.51 -14.62
CA LEU A 210 -5.21 11.87 -13.39
C LEU A 210 -4.65 10.44 -13.14
N ARG A 211 -3.44 10.14 -13.63
CA ARG A 211 -2.71 8.90 -13.37
C ARG A 211 -1.58 9.17 -12.38
N ASN A 212 -1.59 8.50 -11.24
CA ASN A 212 -0.42 8.41 -10.36
C ASN A 212 0.74 7.71 -11.09
N GLN A 213 1.97 7.88 -10.58
CA GLN A 213 3.12 7.11 -11.10
C GLN A 213 2.97 5.61 -10.84
N ALA A 214 2.25 5.20 -9.78
CA ALA A 214 1.85 3.81 -9.57
C ALA A 214 1.03 3.26 -10.76
N ASP A 215 0.09 4.04 -11.29
CA ASP A 215 -0.78 3.63 -12.41
C ASP A 215 -0.02 3.50 -13.74
N ARG A 216 1.25 3.96 -13.82
CA ARG A 216 2.14 3.69 -14.97
C ARG A 216 2.84 2.33 -14.87
N ALA A 217 3.19 1.89 -13.66
CA ALA A 217 3.66 0.52 -13.43
C ALA A 217 2.51 -0.48 -13.60
N VAL A 218 1.38 -0.22 -12.95
CA VAL A 218 0.17 -1.05 -13.06
C VAL A 218 -0.35 -1.11 -14.50
N HIS A 219 -0.16 -0.10 -15.35
CA HIS A 219 -0.53 -0.24 -16.76
C HIS A 219 0.40 -1.16 -17.58
N LEU A 220 1.69 -1.22 -17.26
CA LEU A 220 2.61 -2.17 -17.87
C LEU A 220 2.33 -3.60 -17.36
N GLU A 221 1.95 -3.74 -16.09
CA GLU A 221 1.39 -4.98 -15.57
C GLU A 221 0.02 -5.32 -16.21
N MET A 222 -0.83 -4.34 -16.52
CA MET A 222 -2.13 -4.57 -17.16
C MET A 222 -2.04 -5.00 -18.61
N ASP A 223 -1.03 -4.53 -19.36
CA ASP A 223 -0.73 -5.07 -20.68
C ASP A 223 -0.25 -6.54 -20.60
N SER A 224 0.28 -6.99 -19.44
CA SER A 224 0.47 -8.42 -19.10
C SER A 224 -0.72 -9.08 -18.38
N ALA A 225 -1.71 -8.32 -17.89
CA ALA A 225 -2.89 -8.85 -17.18
C ALA A 225 -3.95 -9.47 -18.11
N THR A 226 -3.56 -9.72 -19.36
CA THR A 226 -4.15 -10.80 -20.16
C THR A 226 -4.08 -12.17 -19.46
N GLU A 227 -3.31 -12.33 -18.37
CA GLU A 227 -3.31 -13.55 -17.53
C GLU A 227 -4.30 -13.55 -16.34
N SER A 228 -5.04 -12.46 -16.05
CA SER A 228 -6.16 -12.54 -15.10
C SER A 228 -7.37 -13.24 -15.73
N GLY A 229 -8.07 -14.11 -15.00
CA GLY A 229 -9.15 -14.95 -15.56
C GLY A 229 -9.62 -16.04 -14.60
N ILE A 230 -10.83 -16.55 -14.82
CA ILE A 230 -11.56 -17.35 -13.80
C ILE A 230 -10.80 -18.63 -13.40
N VAL A 231 -10.03 -19.21 -14.33
CA VAL A 231 -9.22 -20.41 -14.07
C VAL A 231 -8.05 -20.10 -13.13
N ASN A 232 -7.45 -18.91 -13.21
CA ASN A 232 -6.37 -18.48 -12.33
C ASN A 232 -6.91 -18.06 -10.95
N ASP A 233 -8.08 -17.41 -10.90
CA ASP A 233 -8.76 -17.10 -9.64
C ASP A 233 -9.16 -18.37 -8.88
N LEU A 234 -9.69 -19.39 -9.58
CA LEU A 234 -10.01 -20.69 -9.00
C LEU A 234 -8.75 -21.43 -8.51
N ARG A 235 -7.62 -21.35 -9.22
CA ARG A 235 -6.32 -21.88 -8.75
C ARG A 235 -5.84 -21.16 -7.48
N ALA A 236 -5.99 -19.84 -7.40
CA ALA A 236 -5.64 -19.05 -6.22
C ALA A 236 -6.55 -19.36 -5.02
N LEU A 237 -7.86 -19.49 -5.23
CA LEU A 237 -8.80 -19.93 -4.19
C LEU A 237 -8.50 -21.35 -3.70
N TRP A 238 -8.06 -22.25 -4.59
CA TRP A 238 -7.66 -23.61 -4.23
C TRP A 238 -6.35 -23.66 -3.43
N SER A 239 -5.33 -22.87 -3.80
CA SER A 239 -4.10 -22.77 -2.99
C SER A 239 -4.39 -22.20 -1.60
N ALA A 240 -5.29 -21.21 -1.51
CA ALA A 240 -5.78 -20.60 -0.28
C ALA A 240 -6.92 -21.40 0.42
N ARG A 241 -7.18 -22.66 0.06
CA ARG A 241 -8.42 -23.42 0.44
C ARG A 241 -8.90 -23.28 1.89
N ARG A 242 -8.02 -23.28 2.89
CA ARG A 242 -8.40 -23.11 4.32
C ARG A 242 -8.97 -21.72 4.60
N VAL A 243 -8.41 -20.69 3.98
CA VAL A 243 -8.86 -19.30 4.06
C VAL A 243 -10.11 -19.06 3.21
N ALA A 244 -10.21 -19.71 2.04
CA ALA A 244 -11.42 -19.69 1.21
C ALA A 244 -12.62 -20.35 1.92
N LEU A 245 -12.42 -21.50 2.57
CA LEU A 245 -13.46 -22.17 3.36
C LEU A 245 -13.88 -21.34 4.59
N ALA A 246 -12.94 -20.66 5.26
CA ALA A 246 -13.26 -19.77 6.38
C ALA A 246 -14.10 -18.56 5.91
N HIS A 247 -13.76 -17.94 4.78
CA HIS A 247 -14.59 -16.91 4.15
C HIS A 247 -15.97 -17.45 3.78
N LEU A 248 -16.05 -18.60 3.12
CA LEU A 248 -17.31 -19.20 2.69
C LEU A 248 -18.23 -19.48 3.89
N ALA A 249 -17.68 -19.97 5.01
CA ALA A 249 -18.44 -20.13 6.24
C ALA A 249 -18.98 -18.79 6.78
N VAL A 250 -18.17 -17.73 6.80
CA VAL A 250 -18.64 -16.39 7.22
C VAL A 250 -19.70 -15.83 6.28
N VAL A 251 -19.53 -15.99 4.96
CA VAL A 251 -20.54 -15.59 3.96
C VAL A 251 -21.84 -16.36 4.18
N LEU A 252 -21.81 -17.68 4.33
CA LEU A 252 -23.01 -18.50 4.55
C LEU A 252 -23.72 -18.14 5.88
N VAL A 253 -22.97 -17.84 6.94
CA VAL A 253 -23.54 -17.35 8.21
C VAL A 253 -24.19 -15.97 8.02
N CYS A 254 -23.52 -15.02 7.37
CA CYS A 254 -24.09 -13.69 7.11
C CYS A 254 -25.29 -13.73 6.15
N VAL A 255 -25.30 -14.64 5.16
CA VAL A 255 -26.43 -14.89 4.27
C VAL A 255 -27.63 -15.40 5.07
N LYS A 256 -27.45 -16.45 5.89
CA LYS A 256 -28.53 -17.06 6.66
C LYS A 256 -29.07 -16.12 7.73
N ALA A 257 -28.20 -15.51 8.54
CA ALA A 257 -28.61 -14.58 9.59
C ALA A 257 -29.12 -13.24 9.02
N GLY A 258 -28.65 -12.82 7.84
CA GLY A 258 -29.18 -11.68 7.12
C GLY A 258 -30.60 -11.92 6.61
N ALA A 259 -30.89 -13.12 6.09
CA ALA A 259 -32.26 -13.53 5.78
C ALA A 259 -33.14 -13.55 7.04
N CYS A 260 -32.64 -14.09 8.17
CA CYS A 260 -33.33 -14.04 9.47
C CYS A 260 -33.67 -12.61 9.91
N ALA A 261 -32.73 -11.67 9.77
CA ALA A 261 -32.96 -10.26 10.10
C ALA A 261 -34.01 -9.61 9.18
N SER A 262 -33.91 -9.83 7.86
CA SER A 262 -34.93 -9.38 6.89
C SER A 262 -36.34 -9.85 7.26
N HIS A 263 -36.50 -11.14 7.58
CA HIS A 263 -37.81 -11.69 7.95
C HIS A 263 -38.34 -11.14 9.29
N PHE A 264 -37.47 -10.91 10.28
CA PHE A 264 -37.88 -10.22 11.51
C PHE A 264 -38.38 -8.79 11.22
N MET A 265 -37.77 -8.10 10.26
CA MET A 265 -38.23 -6.78 9.83
C MET A 265 -39.55 -6.85 9.04
N GLU A 266 -39.79 -7.90 8.24
CA GLU A 266 -41.09 -8.15 7.59
C GLU A 266 -42.23 -8.28 8.63
N LEU A 267 -41.98 -8.93 9.77
CA LEU A 267 -42.95 -9.02 10.88
C LEU A 267 -43.26 -7.66 11.52
N THR A 268 -42.37 -6.67 11.40
CA THR A 268 -42.62 -5.27 11.80
C THR A 268 -43.22 -4.41 10.68
N GLY A 269 -43.64 -5.03 9.57
CA GLY A 269 -44.20 -4.36 8.39
C GLY A 269 -43.16 -3.82 7.38
N LEU A 270 -41.87 -3.84 7.74
CA LEU A 270 -40.76 -3.38 6.90
C LEU A 270 -40.31 -4.50 5.95
N LYS A 271 -40.93 -4.57 4.77
CA LYS A 271 -40.60 -5.54 3.71
C LYS A 271 -39.21 -5.29 3.10
N ILE A 272 -38.17 -5.88 3.69
CA ILE A 272 -36.77 -5.73 3.26
C ILE A 272 -36.27 -7.03 2.62
N PRO A 273 -35.95 -7.05 1.32
CA PRO A 273 -35.49 -8.26 0.62
C PRO A 273 -34.27 -8.94 1.29
N PRO A 274 -34.20 -10.29 1.34
CA PRO A 274 -33.15 -11.02 2.07
C PRO A 274 -31.70 -10.65 1.71
N HIS A 275 -31.45 -10.18 0.47
CA HIS A 275 -30.12 -9.77 0.03
C HIS A 275 -29.69 -8.43 0.64
N VAL A 276 -30.64 -7.55 0.99
CA VAL A 276 -30.37 -6.31 1.75
C VAL A 276 -30.05 -6.66 3.20
N GLY A 277 -30.76 -7.61 3.81
CA GLY A 277 -30.42 -8.14 5.14
C GLY A 277 -29.02 -8.77 5.17
N GLY A 278 -28.68 -9.60 4.18
CA GLY A 278 -27.34 -10.17 4.00
C GLY A 278 -26.25 -9.11 3.78
N MET A 279 -26.53 -8.07 2.99
CA MET A 279 -25.63 -6.94 2.79
C MET A 279 -25.41 -6.16 4.09
N ILE A 280 -26.47 -5.75 4.78
CA ILE A 280 -26.39 -4.98 6.03
C ILE A 280 -25.65 -5.78 7.10
N LEU A 281 -25.97 -7.07 7.28
CA LEU A 281 -25.24 -7.91 8.22
C LEU A 281 -23.78 -8.12 7.77
N GLY A 282 -23.51 -8.17 6.47
CA GLY A 282 -22.16 -8.11 5.92
C GLY A 282 -21.40 -6.86 6.35
N VAL A 283 -21.99 -5.66 6.18
CA VAL A 283 -21.40 -4.40 6.65
C VAL A 283 -21.17 -4.43 8.15
N LEU A 284 -22.18 -4.85 8.93
CA LEU A 284 -22.10 -4.89 10.39
C LEU A 284 -21.01 -5.87 10.88
N VAL A 285 -20.94 -7.09 10.35
CA VAL A 285 -19.91 -8.07 10.72
C VAL A 285 -18.51 -7.60 10.30
N ARG A 286 -18.37 -7.03 9.09
CA ARG A 286 -17.10 -6.46 8.63
C ARG A 286 -16.61 -5.35 9.55
N ASN A 287 -17.47 -4.37 9.82
CA ASN A 287 -17.09 -3.18 10.57
C ASN A 287 -16.97 -3.48 12.08
N ALA A 288 -17.78 -4.38 12.64
CA ALA A 288 -17.60 -4.84 14.03
C ALA A 288 -16.26 -5.56 14.24
N LEU A 289 -15.77 -6.32 13.24
CA LEU A 289 -14.43 -6.91 13.29
C LEU A 289 -13.33 -5.83 13.19
N GLU A 290 -13.48 -4.84 12.31
CA GLU A 290 -12.53 -3.72 12.16
C GLU A 290 -12.49 -2.81 13.41
N PHE A 291 -13.64 -2.42 13.97
CA PHE A 291 -13.73 -1.70 15.25
C PHE A 291 -13.21 -2.55 16.42
N GLY A 292 -13.42 -3.87 16.39
CA GLY A 292 -12.82 -4.83 17.33
C GLY A 292 -11.32 -5.10 17.09
N GLY A 293 -10.64 -4.32 16.24
CA GLY A 293 -9.20 -4.44 15.97
C GLY A 293 -8.76 -5.71 15.23
N ARG A 294 -9.70 -6.58 14.85
CA ARG A 294 -9.43 -7.79 14.09
C ARG A 294 -9.29 -7.42 12.62
N ARG A 295 -8.10 -7.64 12.05
CA ARG A 295 -7.90 -7.52 10.61
C ARG A 295 -8.91 -8.42 9.90
N TRP A 296 -9.82 -7.84 9.12
CA TRP A 296 -10.56 -8.61 8.13
C TRP A 296 -9.56 -9.35 7.25
N ILE A 297 -9.95 -10.54 6.79
CA ILE A 297 -9.07 -11.47 6.11
C ILE A 297 -8.68 -10.91 4.73
N ARG A 298 -7.56 -10.18 4.68
CA ARG A 298 -6.83 -9.95 3.43
C ARG A 298 -6.19 -11.26 2.99
N SER A 299 -6.04 -11.42 1.67
CA SER A 299 -5.05 -12.32 1.10
C SER A 299 -3.69 -12.02 1.73
N GLY A 300 -3.10 -13.02 2.37
CA GLY A 300 -1.71 -12.93 2.81
C GLY A 300 -0.77 -13.11 1.62
N ASP A 301 0.47 -12.70 1.83
CA ASP A 301 1.62 -13.16 1.07
C ASP A 301 1.64 -14.71 1.06
N GLY A 302 2.20 -15.33 0.01
CA GLY A 302 2.06 -16.76 -0.23
C GLY A 302 2.77 -17.67 0.79
N GLY A 303 2.15 -17.96 1.93
CA GLY A 303 2.76 -18.81 2.97
C GLY A 303 1.78 -19.48 3.95
N SER A 304 1.79 -20.82 3.98
CA SER A 304 1.29 -21.70 5.06
C SER A 304 0.01 -21.29 5.82
N ALA A 305 -1.16 -21.71 5.34
CA ALA A 305 -2.40 -21.64 6.11
C ALA A 305 -2.44 -22.63 7.30
N ARG A 306 -1.96 -22.23 8.49
CA ARG A 306 -2.24 -22.91 9.77
C ARG A 306 -3.51 -22.34 10.41
N VAL A 307 -4.45 -23.23 10.75
CA VAL A 307 -5.68 -22.87 11.47
C VAL A 307 -5.39 -22.84 12.96
N HIS A 308 -5.61 -21.68 13.58
CA HIS A 308 -5.97 -21.58 15.00
C HIS A 308 -7.24 -20.73 15.11
N LEU A 309 -8.38 -21.43 15.04
CA LEU A 309 -9.67 -20.92 15.50
C LEU A 309 -9.80 -21.04 17.04
N LEU A 310 -8.82 -21.67 17.70
CA LEU A 310 -8.70 -21.78 19.14
C LEU A 310 -7.32 -21.29 19.60
N ARG A 311 -7.33 -20.37 20.55
CA ARG A 311 -6.20 -19.76 21.28
C ARG A 311 -5.27 -18.82 20.48
N VAL A 312 -4.53 -18.06 21.30
CA VAL A 312 -3.42 -17.14 21.01
C VAL A 312 -3.88 -15.82 20.37
N LEU A 313 -3.79 -14.63 21.01
CA LEU A 313 -2.74 -14.01 21.86
C LEU A 313 -1.43 -13.66 21.12
N SER A 314 -1.43 -13.81 19.79
CA SER A 314 -0.37 -13.38 18.87
C SER A 314 -1.08 -13.03 17.55
N HIS A 315 -0.87 -11.85 16.94
CA HIS A 315 0.20 -11.67 15.93
C HIS A 315 0.28 -12.91 14.97
N GLY A 316 0.11 -12.87 13.64
CA GLY A 316 0.22 -11.82 12.63
C GLY A 316 1.57 -11.90 11.89
N ARG A 317 1.59 -11.82 10.53
CA ARG A 317 2.74 -11.41 9.67
C ARG A 317 3.92 -12.39 9.54
N HIS A 318 4.82 -12.30 8.54
CA HIS A 318 4.79 -11.68 7.20
C HIS A 318 5.86 -12.40 6.33
N ASP A 319 5.62 -12.49 5.01
CA ASP A 319 6.62 -12.28 3.94
C ASP A 319 7.72 -13.31 3.51
N GLU A 320 8.16 -13.04 2.27
CA GLU A 320 9.48 -12.98 1.63
C GLU A 320 10.13 -14.14 0.82
N SER A 321 10.56 -13.72 -0.39
CA SER A 321 11.78 -14.08 -1.15
C SER A 321 11.68 -14.98 -2.41
N GLN A 322 12.53 -14.62 -3.39
CA GLN A 322 12.72 -15.25 -4.72
C GLN A 322 13.91 -16.25 -4.71
N PRO A 323 14.41 -16.75 -5.87
CA PRO A 323 15.60 -16.07 -6.44
C PRO A 323 15.89 -16.18 -7.97
N GLU A 324 16.72 -15.21 -8.44
CA GLU A 324 17.89 -15.30 -9.35
C GLU A 324 17.89 -15.25 -10.90
N GLY A 325 18.94 -14.56 -11.42
CA GLY A 325 19.51 -14.64 -12.79
C GLY A 325 19.48 -13.32 -13.62
N THR A 326 20.54 -12.83 -14.31
CA THR A 326 21.97 -13.20 -14.40
C THR A 326 22.84 -12.09 -15.09
N ARG A 327 24.16 -11.93 -14.76
CA ARG A 327 25.28 -11.30 -15.56
C ARG A 327 25.19 -9.77 -15.92
N ALA A 328 26.22 -8.89 -15.96
CA ALA A 328 27.69 -8.96 -15.93
C ALA A 328 28.42 -7.56 -15.97
N ARG A 329 29.66 -7.49 -15.42
CA ARG A 329 30.85 -6.62 -15.76
C ARG A 329 30.94 -5.09 -15.43
N ARG A 330 31.92 -4.76 -14.56
CA ARG A 330 32.98 -3.67 -14.54
C ARG A 330 32.59 -2.19 -14.86
N ALA A 331 32.86 -1.16 -14.04
CA ALA A 331 34.12 -0.63 -13.43
C ALA A 331 35.08 0.09 -14.43
N ALA A 332 35.74 1.24 -14.16
CA ALA A 332 35.70 2.24 -13.06
C ALA A 332 36.50 3.55 -13.43
N HIS A 333 36.50 4.57 -12.56
CA HIS A 333 37.40 5.74 -12.41
C HIS A 333 37.56 6.86 -13.50
N ALA A 334 37.13 8.06 -13.07
CA ALA A 334 37.75 9.41 -13.06
C ALA A 334 39.13 9.73 -13.70
N GLY A 335 39.29 11.00 -14.13
CA GLY A 335 40.58 11.69 -14.38
C GLY A 335 40.45 13.16 -14.83
N ASP A 336 41.01 14.11 -14.07
CA ASP A 336 41.16 15.56 -14.37
C ASP A 336 42.51 15.84 -15.08
N PRO A 337 42.66 16.91 -15.91
CA PRO A 337 43.60 17.98 -15.49
C PRO A 337 43.34 19.42 -16.02
N ARG A 338 43.15 20.38 -15.08
CA ARG A 338 43.66 21.80 -15.15
C ARG A 338 42.96 22.71 -16.21
N ARG A 339 43.10 24.04 -16.33
CA ARG A 339 43.94 25.18 -15.83
C ARG A 339 43.14 26.50 -16.17
N SER A 340 43.36 27.75 -15.73
CA SER A 340 43.76 28.41 -14.45
C SER A 340 43.83 29.95 -14.66
N GLY A 341 43.25 30.82 -13.79
CA GLY A 341 43.45 32.29 -13.89
C GLY A 341 42.58 33.19 -12.98
N GLY A 342 43.15 34.31 -12.54
CA GLY A 342 42.49 35.54 -11.99
C GLY A 342 43.09 36.78 -12.69
N PRO A 343 42.98 38.04 -12.19
CA PRO A 343 42.64 38.48 -10.83
C PRO A 343 41.59 39.65 -10.79
N ASP A 344 41.73 40.58 -9.83
CA ASP A 344 41.06 41.89 -9.62
C ASP A 344 39.58 41.92 -9.16
N GLY A 345 39.11 42.84 -8.31
CA GLY A 345 39.86 43.80 -7.45
C GLY A 345 39.00 44.89 -6.75
N GLY A 346 39.05 44.97 -5.41
CA GLY A 346 38.57 46.13 -4.59
C GLY A 346 37.07 46.22 -4.25
N LEU A 347 36.59 47.01 -3.26
CA LEU A 347 37.22 47.79 -2.16
C LEU A 347 36.17 48.12 -1.04
N ARG A 348 36.54 47.97 0.25
CA ARG A 348 36.23 48.84 1.45
C ARG A 348 34.76 49.09 1.90
N HIS A 349 34.35 48.71 3.12
CA HIS A 349 34.43 49.41 4.45
C HIS A 349 33.34 50.49 4.71
N VAL A 350 32.80 50.73 5.93
CA VAL A 350 32.75 49.96 7.21
C VAL A 350 31.74 50.61 8.20
N ASP A 351 31.21 49.84 9.18
CA ASP A 351 30.57 50.27 10.45
C ASP A 351 29.29 51.17 10.44
N HIS A 352 28.45 51.26 11.48
CA HIS A 352 28.50 50.72 12.88
C HIS A 352 27.08 50.40 13.47
N VAL A 353 27.05 49.85 14.69
CA VAL A 353 25.90 49.45 15.55
C VAL A 353 25.71 50.54 16.65
N PRO A 354 24.51 50.93 17.18
CA PRO A 354 23.55 50.15 18.04
C PRO A 354 22.04 50.54 17.86
N ALA A 355 21.07 50.24 18.74
CA ALA A 355 20.63 49.02 19.48
C ALA A 355 19.29 49.34 20.21
N ASP A 356 18.84 48.46 21.11
CA ASP A 356 17.78 48.61 22.14
C ASP A 356 16.28 48.70 21.74
N GLY A 357 15.44 48.31 22.71
CA GLY A 357 13.97 48.38 22.71
C GLY A 357 13.44 49.17 23.93
N PRO A 358 12.16 49.02 24.32
CA PRO A 358 11.88 48.12 25.46
C PRO A 358 10.50 47.42 25.44
N ARG A 359 10.12 46.81 26.57
CA ARG A 359 8.92 45.97 26.83
C ARG A 359 7.89 46.73 27.69
N LEU A 360 6.63 46.25 27.82
CA LEU A 360 6.00 45.77 29.09
C LEU A 360 4.43 45.68 29.10
N ARG A 361 3.91 44.53 29.57
CA ARG A 361 2.67 44.28 30.40
C ARG A 361 1.25 44.72 29.91
N ARG A 362 0.12 44.36 30.58
CA ARG A 362 -0.44 43.07 31.13
C ARG A 362 -1.84 43.30 31.78
N GLY A 363 -2.86 42.48 31.49
CA GLY A 363 -4.21 42.46 32.14
C GLY A 363 -5.33 42.17 31.10
N ARG A 364 -6.36 41.32 31.28
CA ARG A 364 -7.40 41.11 32.34
C ARG A 364 -8.34 42.30 32.52
N ASP A 365 -9.68 42.18 32.58
CA ASP A 365 -10.67 41.07 32.35
C ASP A 365 -12.05 41.72 32.03
N GLY A 366 -13.13 41.05 31.59
CA GLY A 366 -13.37 39.65 31.21
C GLY A 366 -14.75 39.11 31.62
N GLY A 367 -15.75 39.01 30.71
CA GLY A 367 -17.10 38.49 31.04
C GLY A 367 -18.16 38.44 29.92
N GLY A 368 -19.05 37.43 29.98
CA GLY A 368 -20.47 37.48 29.53
C GLY A 368 -20.82 37.37 28.03
N PRO A 369 -21.58 36.33 27.58
CA PRO A 369 -22.09 36.23 26.20
C PRO A 369 -23.60 36.56 26.06
N LEU A 370 -24.02 37.07 24.90
CA LEU A 370 -25.43 37.08 24.46
C LEU A 370 -25.51 36.97 22.92
N ARG A 371 -26.47 36.18 22.40
CA ARG A 371 -26.74 35.98 20.96
C ARG A 371 -28.13 36.50 20.60
N VAL A 372 -28.23 37.39 19.60
CA VAL A 372 -29.48 37.69 18.87
C VAL A 372 -29.18 37.76 17.35
N ARG A 373 -30.20 37.85 16.49
CA ARG A 373 -30.24 37.30 15.13
C ARG A 373 -30.54 38.36 14.05
N ALA A 374 -29.78 38.31 12.95
CA ALA A 374 -30.14 38.58 11.54
C ALA A 374 -30.80 39.92 11.05
N GLY A 375 -30.20 40.48 9.99
CA GLY A 375 -30.78 41.28 8.89
C GLY A 375 -29.72 41.39 7.78
N ARG A 376 -29.90 40.96 6.51
CA ARG A 376 -30.83 41.31 5.39
C ARG A 376 -30.29 42.41 4.44
N HIS A 377 -30.44 42.12 3.14
CA HIS A 377 -30.01 42.84 1.91
C HIS A 377 -30.47 44.31 1.78
N PRO A 378 -29.79 45.15 0.94
CA PRO A 378 -30.13 45.30 -0.52
C PRO A 378 -28.95 44.97 -1.48
N GLN A 379 -28.86 45.50 -2.71
CA GLN A 379 -29.46 45.02 -3.99
C GLN A 379 -28.66 45.59 -5.22
N ARG A 380 -29.09 45.34 -6.47
CA ARG A 380 -28.41 45.70 -7.76
C ARG A 380 -28.85 47.07 -8.36
N PRO A 381 -28.21 47.59 -9.43
CA PRO A 381 -28.64 47.38 -10.87
C PRO A 381 -27.57 46.62 -11.72
N ARG A 382 -27.77 46.00 -12.91
CA ARG A 382 -28.46 46.24 -14.22
C ARG A 382 -27.64 47.12 -15.21
N GLU A 383 -27.55 46.90 -16.55
CA GLU A 383 -28.02 45.86 -17.52
C GLU A 383 -27.22 45.93 -18.88
N HIS A 384 -27.59 45.12 -19.91
CA HIS A 384 -27.26 45.04 -21.38
C HIS A 384 -26.48 46.20 -22.10
N GLU A 385 -25.77 46.12 -23.25
CA GLU A 385 -25.32 45.09 -24.25
C GLU A 385 -24.11 45.65 -25.09
N GLY A 386 -23.59 45.18 -26.25
CA GLY A 386 -23.86 44.07 -27.22
C GLY A 386 -23.03 44.19 -28.55
N ALA A 387 -23.21 43.27 -29.52
CA ALA A 387 -22.73 43.25 -30.95
C ALA A 387 -21.21 43.12 -31.33
N GLY A 388 -20.91 42.54 -32.52
CA GLY A 388 -19.65 42.78 -33.29
C GLY A 388 -18.81 41.57 -33.81
N GLY A 389 -18.51 41.53 -35.12
CA GLY A 389 -17.41 40.77 -35.81
C GLY A 389 -16.61 41.70 -36.75
N PRO A 390 -15.82 41.28 -37.78
CA PRO A 390 -15.55 39.92 -38.32
C PRO A 390 -14.07 39.59 -38.77
N ASP A 391 -13.84 38.34 -39.22
CA ASP A 391 -12.93 37.74 -40.25
C ASP A 391 -11.51 38.26 -40.69
N GLY A 392 -10.48 37.39 -40.49
CA GLY A 392 -9.55 36.82 -41.51
C GLY A 392 -8.39 37.65 -42.16
N PRO A 393 -7.56 37.06 -43.08
CA PRO A 393 -7.00 35.68 -43.09
C PRO A 393 -5.51 35.53 -43.61
N GLY A 394 -4.88 34.34 -43.42
CA GLY A 394 -3.58 33.89 -44.04
C GLY A 394 -2.84 32.80 -43.19
N ALA A 395 -2.02 31.82 -43.63
CA ALA A 395 -1.38 31.35 -44.89
C ALA A 395 0.03 31.93 -45.27
N ALA A 396 1.04 31.20 -45.80
CA ALA A 396 1.39 29.74 -45.85
C ALA A 396 2.84 29.50 -46.41
N GLY A 397 3.49 28.32 -46.22
CA GLY A 397 4.75 27.94 -46.93
C GLY A 397 5.60 26.75 -46.37
N VAL A 398 6.28 25.98 -47.25
CA VAL A 398 7.16 24.77 -47.04
C VAL A 398 8.08 24.62 -48.29
N PRO A 399 9.43 24.34 -48.26
CA PRO A 399 9.96 22.94 -48.37
C PRO A 399 11.44 22.57 -47.98
N ASP A 400 11.61 21.32 -47.50
CA ASP A 400 12.56 20.23 -47.93
C ASP A 400 14.12 20.34 -47.95
N ARG A 401 14.77 19.14 -47.92
CA ARG A 401 16.14 18.70 -48.36
C ARG A 401 17.33 18.53 -47.39
N ALA A 402 17.40 17.32 -46.83
CA ALA A 402 18.41 16.25 -47.11
C ALA A 402 19.97 16.43 -46.99
N ALA A 403 20.60 15.36 -46.46
CA ALA A 403 21.78 14.61 -47.00
C ALA A 403 23.14 14.53 -46.23
N ARG A 404 23.44 13.29 -45.76
CA ARG A 404 24.71 12.49 -45.89
C ARG A 404 26.06 12.92 -45.28
N GLY A 405 26.76 11.92 -44.71
CA GLY A 405 28.25 11.85 -44.55
C GLY A 405 28.78 12.17 -43.15
N GLY A 406 29.92 11.65 -42.68
CA GLY A 406 30.83 10.63 -43.25
C GLY A 406 32.23 10.65 -42.61
N CYS A 407 32.93 9.49 -42.53
CA CYS A 407 34.26 9.26 -41.90
C CYS A 407 34.35 9.50 -40.37
N ALA A 408 35.11 8.77 -39.50
CA ALA A 408 36.17 7.74 -39.57
C ALA A 408 37.62 8.20 -39.29
N ASP A 409 38.40 7.29 -38.67
CA ASP A 409 39.88 7.20 -38.65
C ASP A 409 40.69 8.22 -37.78
N ARG A 410 41.89 7.92 -37.21
CA ARG A 410 42.81 6.74 -37.30
C ARG A 410 43.83 6.64 -36.13
N PHE A 411 44.53 5.48 -36.05
CA PHE A 411 45.86 5.09 -35.45
C PHE A 411 46.63 6.03 -34.47
N ARG A 412 47.39 5.54 -33.47
CA ARG A 412 48.57 4.62 -33.56
C ARG A 412 48.81 3.84 -32.24
N GLN A 413 49.03 2.52 -32.27
CA GLN A 413 50.33 1.79 -32.17
C GLN A 413 51.12 1.93 -30.83
N HIS A 414 50.99 0.93 -29.93
CA HIS A 414 51.97 -0.13 -29.54
C HIS A 414 53.51 0.14 -29.61
N PRO A 415 54.42 -0.63 -28.92
CA PRO A 415 54.28 -2.05 -28.47
C PRO A 415 55.01 -2.50 -27.14
N GLN A 416 54.97 -3.82 -26.84
CA GLN A 416 55.91 -4.64 -25.99
C GLN A 416 55.97 -4.42 -24.44
N HIS A 417 56.34 -5.40 -23.57
CA HIS A 417 56.24 -6.88 -23.55
C HIS A 417 56.43 -7.46 -22.11
N HIS A 418 56.42 -8.80 -21.98
CA HIS A 418 56.61 -9.67 -20.78
C HIS A 418 55.39 -9.88 -19.86
N ALA A 419 55.25 -11.01 -19.14
CA ALA A 419 55.53 -12.45 -19.38
C ALA A 419 54.99 -13.26 -18.17
N LEU A 420 54.63 -14.53 -18.35
CA LEU A 420 54.20 -15.44 -17.26
C LEU A 420 55.40 -16.21 -16.64
N PRO A 421 55.20 -17.00 -15.57
CA PRO A 421 54.91 -18.43 -15.79
C PRO A 421 53.79 -19.01 -14.87
N GLU A 422 53.73 -20.34 -14.75
CA GLU A 422 52.51 -21.14 -14.54
C GLU A 422 52.75 -22.40 -13.64
N SER A 423 51.73 -23.25 -13.46
CA SER A 423 51.73 -24.63 -12.89
C SER A 423 51.71 -24.77 -11.35
N ALA A 424 51.31 -25.90 -10.71
CA ALA A 424 50.93 -27.24 -11.21
C ALA A 424 49.96 -28.03 -10.28
N GLN A 425 49.17 -28.97 -10.87
CA GLN A 425 48.84 -30.37 -10.43
C GLN A 425 48.38 -30.73 -8.97
N VAL A 426 47.93 -31.97 -8.64
CA VAL A 426 46.77 -32.79 -9.12
C VAL A 426 46.54 -34.02 -8.18
N GLY A 427 45.27 -34.45 -7.99
CA GLY A 427 44.86 -35.81 -7.53
C GLY A 427 44.74 -36.08 -6.00
N SER A 428 44.25 -37.25 -5.51
CA SER A 428 43.26 -38.24 -6.03
C SER A 428 43.00 -39.41 -5.03
N VAL A 429 41.83 -40.08 -5.10
CA VAL A 429 41.46 -41.37 -4.42
C VAL A 429 41.48 -41.33 -2.85
N VAL A 430 40.94 -42.24 -2.00
CA VAL A 430 40.26 -43.57 -2.05
C VAL A 430 39.00 -43.59 -1.14
N ARG A 431 38.10 -44.58 -1.32
CA ARG A 431 36.89 -44.83 -0.51
C ARG A 431 36.91 -46.24 0.11
N GLY A 432 36.52 -46.41 1.38
CA GLY A 432 36.47 -47.71 2.09
C GLY A 432 35.20 -47.92 2.93
N GLN A 433 34.88 -49.16 3.32
CA GLN A 433 33.60 -49.57 3.93
C GLN A 433 33.75 -50.31 5.27
N ARG A 434 32.74 -50.16 6.16
CA ARG A 434 32.13 -51.13 7.11
C ARG A 434 30.90 -50.44 7.75
N GLN A 435 29.71 -51.05 7.82
CA GLN A 435 29.21 -52.03 8.83
C GLN A 435 29.30 -51.49 10.28
N GLY A 436 28.23 -51.41 11.08
CA GLY A 436 26.79 -51.61 10.79
C GLY A 436 25.90 -51.48 12.05
N ASP A 437 24.63 -51.11 11.85
CA ASP A 437 23.46 -51.18 12.78
C ASP A 437 23.51 -50.45 14.15
N PRO A 438 22.36 -50.22 14.83
CA PRO A 438 20.95 -50.38 14.42
C PRO A 438 20.19 -49.04 14.25
N VAL A 439 18.90 -49.10 13.91
CA VAL A 439 18.04 -47.93 13.68
C VAL A 439 17.38 -47.43 14.97
N GLU A 440 17.64 -46.17 15.34
CA GLU A 440 16.89 -45.43 16.36
C GLU A 440 16.26 -44.16 15.75
N SER A 441 15.04 -43.82 16.17
CA SER A 441 14.16 -42.88 15.46
C SER A 441 14.55 -41.40 15.61
N ARG A 442 15.51 -40.93 14.80
CA ARG A 442 15.90 -39.52 14.76
C ARG A 442 14.85 -38.62 14.14
N VAL A 443 14.13 -37.88 14.98
CA VAL A 443 13.46 -36.63 14.59
C VAL A 443 14.52 -35.67 14.03
N PRO A 444 14.34 -35.07 12.83
CA PRO A 444 15.32 -34.11 12.30
C PRO A 444 15.29 -32.79 13.07
N ASN A 445 16.13 -32.66 14.11
CA ASN A 445 16.32 -31.39 14.80
C ASN A 445 17.09 -30.41 13.91
N GLY A 446 16.34 -29.68 13.06
CA GLY A 446 16.85 -28.82 12.00
C GLY A 446 17.55 -27.52 12.43
N GLN A 447 17.91 -27.37 13.71
CA GLN A 447 18.71 -26.22 14.16
C GLN A 447 20.20 -26.49 13.95
N ARG A 448 20.74 -26.08 12.79
CA ARG A 448 22.16 -25.71 12.73
C ARG A 448 22.32 -24.40 13.52
N PRO A 449 23.11 -24.35 14.60
CA PRO A 449 23.41 -23.07 15.24
C PRO A 449 24.09 -22.16 14.21
N ALA A 450 23.77 -20.87 14.24
CA ALA A 450 24.49 -19.89 13.44
C ALA A 450 25.98 -19.99 13.79
N ARG A 451 26.85 -20.18 12.80
CA ARG A 451 28.30 -20.13 13.02
C ARG A 451 28.62 -18.75 13.63
N PRO A 452 29.34 -18.67 14.77
CA PRO A 452 29.90 -17.42 15.22
C PRO A 452 30.67 -16.75 14.08
N ILE A 453 30.63 -15.41 14.02
CA ILE A 453 31.59 -14.68 13.19
C ILE A 453 32.96 -14.98 13.81
N ALA A 454 33.77 -15.79 13.12
CA ALA A 454 35.02 -16.30 13.67
C ALA A 454 35.93 -15.13 14.07
N GLU A 455 36.30 -15.09 15.35
CA GLU A 455 37.24 -14.12 15.89
C GLU A 455 38.53 -14.18 15.06
N GLY A 456 38.99 -13.02 14.58
CA GLY A 456 40.13 -12.91 13.66
C GLY A 456 39.79 -12.83 12.17
N LYS A 457 38.53 -12.97 11.72
CA LYS A 457 38.19 -12.55 10.35
C LYS A 457 38.20 -11.02 10.24
N SER A 458 39.14 -10.48 9.46
CA SER A 458 39.22 -9.04 9.18
C SER A 458 37.91 -8.54 8.56
N MET A 459 37.20 -7.64 9.26
CA MET A 459 36.03 -6.99 8.70
C MET A 459 36.40 -6.14 7.48
N ASN A 460 35.50 -6.03 6.50
CA ASN A 460 35.68 -5.13 5.37
C ASN A 460 35.79 -3.68 5.86
N LYS A 461 36.95 -3.05 5.70
CA LYS A 461 37.13 -1.65 6.06
C LYS A 461 36.42 -0.78 5.01
N LEU A 462 35.37 -0.11 5.44
CA LEU A 462 34.72 0.96 4.69
C LEU A 462 35.62 2.19 4.75
N ASP A 463 35.62 3.04 3.72
CA ASP A 463 36.36 4.30 3.80
C ASP A 463 35.52 5.39 4.47
N MET A 464 35.91 5.73 5.70
CA MET A 464 35.46 6.91 6.42
C MET A 464 36.65 7.75 6.91
N ALA A 465 37.85 7.57 6.34
CA ALA A 465 39.06 8.21 6.83
C ALA A 465 38.97 9.74 6.76
N GLY A 466 39.06 10.42 7.91
CA GLY A 466 38.94 11.89 7.97
C GLY A 466 37.52 12.41 7.69
N ARG A 467 36.52 11.53 7.65
CA ARG A 467 35.09 11.90 7.71
C ARG A 467 34.66 12.04 9.17
N SER A 468 33.63 12.86 9.41
CA SER A 468 33.11 13.14 10.75
C SER A 468 31.63 12.80 10.85
N ALA A 469 31.24 11.96 11.81
CA ALA A 469 29.89 11.43 11.94
C ALA A 469 29.28 11.71 13.33
N ILE A 470 28.01 12.11 13.37
CA ILE A 470 27.21 12.15 14.60
C ILE A 470 26.34 10.88 14.69
N VAL A 471 26.21 10.31 15.89
CA VAL A 471 25.26 9.23 16.18
C VAL A 471 24.43 9.60 17.42
N THR A 472 23.12 9.80 17.24
CA THR A 472 22.18 10.04 18.34
C THR A 472 21.74 8.73 18.97
N GLY A 473 21.56 8.69 20.30
CA GLY A 473 21.46 7.42 21.04
C GLY A 473 22.76 6.61 20.99
N GLY A 474 23.89 7.28 20.77
CA GLY A 474 25.18 6.65 20.46
C GLY A 474 25.82 5.90 21.63
N ALA A 475 25.30 6.03 22.86
CA ALA A 475 25.92 5.44 24.03
C ALA A 475 25.51 3.97 24.29
N SER A 476 24.54 3.43 23.54
CA SER A 476 24.06 2.05 23.76
C SER A 476 23.52 1.35 22.51
N GLY A 477 23.42 0.01 22.57
CA GLY A 477 22.73 -0.82 21.59
C GLY A 477 23.17 -0.60 20.14
N ILE A 478 22.18 -0.35 19.26
CA ILE A 478 22.40 -0.10 17.83
C ILE A 478 23.30 1.14 17.62
N GLY A 479 23.09 2.22 18.38
CA GLY A 479 23.88 3.44 18.28
C GLY A 479 25.36 3.21 18.61
N LEU A 480 25.63 2.48 19.70
CA LEU A 480 27.00 2.13 20.10
C LEU A 480 27.71 1.26 19.05
N ALA A 481 27.03 0.25 18.50
CA ALA A 481 27.60 -0.59 17.44
C ALA A 481 27.92 0.23 16.18
N ILE A 482 27.09 1.21 15.83
CA ILE A 482 27.34 2.14 14.72
C ILE A 482 28.55 3.04 15.03
N VAL A 483 28.64 3.63 16.22
CA VAL A 483 29.79 4.43 16.67
C VAL A 483 31.09 3.64 16.53
N GLN A 484 31.12 2.40 17.05
CA GLN A 484 32.28 1.51 16.96
C GLN A 484 32.65 1.16 15.52
N ARG A 485 31.66 0.83 14.66
CA ARG A 485 31.92 0.45 13.26
C ARG A 485 32.37 1.64 12.40
N LEU A 486 31.84 2.84 12.62
CA LEU A 486 32.27 4.06 11.95
C LEU A 486 33.71 4.44 12.37
N ALA A 487 34.01 4.38 13.67
CA ALA A 487 35.37 4.63 14.17
C ALA A 487 36.40 3.63 13.63
N ALA A 488 36.09 2.33 13.62
CA ALA A 488 36.94 1.30 13.01
C ALA A 488 37.14 1.50 11.48
N SER A 489 36.22 2.22 10.84
CA SER A 489 36.30 2.63 9.43
C SER A 489 37.10 3.93 9.22
N GLY A 490 37.52 4.61 10.30
CA GLY A 490 38.34 5.82 10.29
C GLY A 490 37.60 7.14 10.53
N ALA A 491 36.32 7.10 10.88
CA ALA A 491 35.52 8.29 11.15
C ALA A 491 35.85 8.91 12.51
N ASN A 492 35.91 10.25 12.59
CA ASN A 492 35.71 10.94 13.86
C ASN A 492 34.24 10.80 14.27
N VAL A 493 33.96 10.49 15.55
CA VAL A 493 32.62 10.13 16.01
C VAL A 493 32.13 11.02 17.16
N ALA A 494 30.99 11.68 16.95
CA ALA A 494 30.27 12.42 17.97
C ALA A 494 29.14 11.55 18.54
N ILE A 495 29.26 11.20 19.81
CA ILE A 495 28.30 10.41 20.57
C ILE A 495 27.32 11.41 21.20
N TRP A 496 26.05 11.35 20.78
CA TRP A 496 24.98 12.18 21.33
C TRP A 496 24.00 11.30 22.10
N ASP A 497 23.80 11.58 23.38
CA ASP A 497 22.94 10.81 24.27
C ASP A 497 22.46 11.70 25.44
N MET A 498 21.67 11.15 26.38
CA MET A 498 21.25 11.85 27.59
C MET A 498 21.98 11.35 28.86
N ASN A 499 22.74 10.25 28.76
CA ASN A 499 23.44 9.64 29.89
C ASN A 499 24.97 9.78 29.76
N ASP A 500 25.55 10.68 30.56
CA ASP A 500 26.98 10.98 30.54
C ASP A 500 27.87 9.79 30.92
N ALA A 501 27.43 8.95 31.86
CA ALA A 501 28.17 7.76 32.27
C ALA A 501 28.22 6.73 31.14
N SER A 502 27.10 6.52 30.43
CA SER A 502 27.05 5.68 29.24
C SER A 502 27.89 6.26 28.10
N MET A 503 27.86 7.58 27.86
CA MET A 503 28.72 8.21 26.84
C MET A 503 30.21 8.07 27.17
N ALA A 504 30.60 8.27 28.43
CA ALA A 504 31.97 8.11 28.90
C ALA A 504 32.46 6.65 28.85
N ALA A 505 31.55 5.67 28.97
CA ALA A 505 31.85 4.26 28.73
C ALA A 505 31.99 3.97 27.22
N ALA A 506 31.03 4.43 26.41
CA ALA A 506 31.04 4.28 24.95
C ALA A 506 32.30 4.86 24.30
N ALA A 507 32.71 6.07 24.69
CA ALA A 507 33.92 6.73 24.21
C ALA A 507 35.20 5.90 24.44
N LYS A 508 35.28 5.15 25.55
CA LYS A 508 36.42 4.25 25.85
C LYS A 508 36.47 3.00 24.97
N THR A 509 35.38 2.66 24.28
CA THR A 509 35.35 1.54 23.31
C THR A 509 35.90 1.94 21.94
N VAL A 510 36.27 3.21 21.75
CA VAL A 510 36.79 3.78 20.50
C VAL A 510 38.23 4.25 20.69
N SER A 511 39.08 4.01 19.68
CA SER A 511 40.48 4.46 19.66
C SER A 511 40.94 4.79 18.24
N GLY A 512 42.01 5.58 18.11
CA GLY A 512 42.61 5.92 16.80
C GLY A 512 41.91 7.02 16.00
N VAL A 513 40.80 7.58 16.50
CA VAL A 513 40.01 8.67 15.89
C VAL A 513 39.62 9.70 16.95
N LYS A 514 39.18 10.91 16.55
CA LYS A 514 38.62 11.86 17.51
C LYS A 514 37.23 11.38 17.96
N VAL A 515 36.97 11.45 19.26
CA VAL A 515 35.65 11.23 19.86
C VAL A 515 35.18 12.53 20.49
N HIS A 516 33.91 12.89 20.29
CA HIS A 516 33.24 13.99 20.97
C HIS A 516 31.98 13.46 21.67
N THR A 517 31.64 13.96 22.84
CA THR A 517 30.47 13.51 23.62
C THR A 517 29.61 14.71 23.97
N VAL A 518 28.31 14.66 23.66
CA VAL A 518 27.38 15.77 23.92
C VAL A 518 26.11 15.25 24.59
N ASN A 519 25.82 15.78 25.78
CA ASN A 519 24.53 15.56 26.44
C ASN A 519 23.45 16.37 25.72
N VAL A 520 22.44 15.70 25.17
CA VAL A 520 21.38 16.34 24.36
C VAL A 520 20.06 15.60 24.44
N ASP A 521 19.04 16.29 24.96
CA ASP A 521 17.64 15.91 24.75
C ASP A 521 17.24 16.26 23.31
N VAL A 522 17.16 15.23 22.45
CA VAL A 522 16.79 15.40 21.04
C VAL A 522 15.38 15.96 20.84
N THR A 523 14.52 16.02 21.87
CA THR A 523 13.20 16.67 21.77
C THR A 523 13.26 18.20 21.84
N LYS A 524 14.44 18.80 22.00
CA LYS A 524 14.65 20.26 22.07
C LYS A 524 15.45 20.74 20.86
N PHE A 525 14.83 21.50 19.96
CA PHE A 525 15.47 21.95 18.72
C PHE A 525 16.72 22.80 19.00
N GLU A 526 16.66 23.66 20.01
CA GLU A 526 17.73 24.57 20.42
C GLU A 526 18.93 23.80 20.99
N ALA A 527 18.69 22.72 21.73
CA ALA A 527 19.74 21.84 22.23
C ALA A 527 20.39 21.04 21.09
N VAL A 528 19.59 20.60 20.11
CA VAL A 528 20.08 19.94 18.89
C VAL A 528 20.94 20.89 18.03
N GLU A 529 20.55 22.16 17.87
CA GLU A 529 21.39 23.14 17.15
C GLU A 529 22.68 23.49 17.92
N ALA A 530 22.62 23.64 19.25
CA ALA A 530 23.81 23.83 20.08
C ALA A 530 24.77 22.62 20.03
N ALA A 531 24.25 21.39 20.12
CA ALA A 531 25.02 20.16 20.01
C ALA A 531 25.67 20.00 18.62
N PHE A 532 24.96 20.40 17.56
CA PHE A 532 25.48 20.41 16.20
C PHE A 532 26.64 21.39 16.06
N ASN A 533 26.47 22.63 16.52
CA ASN A 533 27.51 23.65 16.49
C ASN A 533 28.74 23.27 17.32
N SER A 534 28.54 22.66 18.50
CA SER A 534 29.62 22.08 19.32
C SER A 534 30.40 20.99 18.57
N THR A 535 29.70 20.11 17.86
CA THR A 535 30.34 19.04 17.07
C THR A 535 31.11 19.59 15.86
N VAL A 536 30.55 20.58 15.16
CA VAL A 536 31.25 21.28 14.07
C VAL A 536 32.50 22.00 14.60
N ALA A 537 32.47 22.59 15.80
CA ALA A 537 33.66 23.18 16.41
C ALA A 537 34.74 22.14 16.77
N ALA A 538 34.36 20.95 17.26
CA ALA A 538 35.29 19.88 17.61
C ALA A 538 35.97 19.22 16.39
N PHE A 539 35.24 19.11 15.27
CA PHE A 539 35.65 18.32 14.09
C PHE A 539 35.88 19.15 12.81
N GLY A 540 35.58 20.46 12.80
CA GLY A 540 35.62 21.35 11.64
C GLY A 540 34.43 21.20 10.68
N LYS A 541 33.89 19.98 10.52
CA LYS A 541 32.74 19.65 9.67
C LYS A 541 31.99 18.42 10.18
N VAL A 542 30.78 18.21 9.65
CA VAL A 542 30.00 16.97 9.80
C VAL A 542 29.67 16.40 8.41
N ASP A 543 30.20 15.21 8.12
CA ASP A 543 29.98 14.47 6.87
C ASP A 543 28.76 13.53 6.95
N ALA A 544 28.47 12.97 8.14
CA ALA A 544 27.38 12.02 8.34
C ALA A 544 26.55 12.30 9.60
N MET A 545 25.25 12.03 9.53
CA MET A 545 24.29 12.17 10.63
C MET A 545 23.46 10.89 10.76
N VAL A 546 23.64 10.15 11.86
CA VAL A 546 22.89 8.92 12.14
C VAL A 546 21.88 9.16 13.26
N ASN A 547 20.60 9.08 12.91
CA ASN A 547 19.49 9.24 13.84
C ASN A 547 19.07 7.89 14.43
N SER A 548 19.78 7.44 15.47
CA SER A 548 19.51 6.18 16.19
C SER A 548 18.83 6.37 17.55
N ALA A 549 18.64 7.60 18.02
CA ALA A 549 17.83 7.87 19.22
C ALA A 549 16.38 7.42 19.02
N GLY A 550 15.80 6.79 20.04
CA GLY A 550 14.41 6.36 20.00
C GLY A 550 13.97 5.56 21.21
N VAL A 551 12.66 5.52 21.42
CA VAL A 551 11.99 4.73 22.46
C VAL A 551 10.92 3.83 21.84
N ALA A 552 10.75 2.61 22.38
CA ALA A 552 9.69 1.71 21.95
C ALA A 552 8.28 2.18 22.37
N GLY A 553 8.19 2.95 23.46
CA GLY A 553 6.94 3.34 24.10
C GLY A 553 6.28 2.19 24.87
N GLN A 554 5.12 2.45 25.46
CA GLN A 554 4.27 1.42 26.05
C GLN A 554 3.60 0.54 24.97
N ASN A 555 3.20 -0.68 25.36
CA ASN A 555 2.32 -1.55 24.56
C ASN A 555 0.88 -1.48 25.11
N ALA A 556 -0.03 -0.86 24.35
CA ALA A 556 -1.45 -0.74 24.70
C ALA A 556 -2.32 -0.71 23.43
N THR A 557 -3.61 -1.04 23.49
CA THR A 557 -4.47 -0.87 22.31
C THR A 557 -4.63 0.63 22.00
N VAL A 558 -5.08 0.98 20.79
CA VAL A 558 -5.30 2.40 20.42
C VAL A 558 -6.38 3.08 21.28
N ILE A 559 -7.27 2.30 21.90
CA ILE A 559 -8.31 2.80 22.80
C ILE A 559 -7.71 3.18 24.17
N ASP A 560 -6.72 2.40 24.63
CA ASP A 560 -6.14 2.51 25.97
C ASP A 560 -4.79 3.25 26.00
N TYR A 561 -4.27 3.67 24.84
CA TYR A 561 -2.93 4.25 24.72
C TYR A 561 -2.85 5.65 25.36
N PRO A 562 -2.00 5.90 26.37
CA PRO A 562 -1.95 7.21 27.02
C PRO A 562 -1.51 8.33 26.07
N VAL A 563 -2.26 9.43 26.03
CA VAL A 563 -2.02 10.55 25.10
C VAL A 563 -0.65 11.20 25.33
N GLU A 564 -0.20 11.31 26.58
CA GLU A 564 1.13 11.86 26.90
C GLU A 564 2.26 10.91 26.50
N GLU A 565 2.04 9.59 26.57
CA GLU A 565 3.00 8.60 26.05
C GLU A 565 3.05 8.64 24.52
N TRP A 566 1.90 8.82 23.85
CA TRP A 566 1.87 9.04 22.40
C TRP A 566 2.68 10.28 21.99
N ARG A 567 2.50 11.41 22.69
CA ARG A 567 3.30 12.63 22.47
C ARG A 567 4.79 12.35 22.68
N ARG A 568 5.18 11.84 23.84
CA ARG A 568 6.58 11.52 24.19
C ARG A 568 7.26 10.61 23.15
N VAL A 569 6.55 9.60 22.66
CA VAL A 569 7.05 8.70 21.60
C VAL A 569 7.24 9.45 20.28
N PHE A 570 6.32 10.35 19.89
CA PHE A 570 6.49 11.20 18.70
C PHE A 570 7.59 12.25 18.86
N ASP A 571 7.69 12.92 20.01
CA ASP A 571 8.69 13.93 20.26
C ASP A 571 10.11 13.36 20.13
N ILE A 572 10.35 12.17 20.67
CA ILE A 572 11.63 11.47 20.56
C ILE A 572 11.81 10.86 19.16
N ASN A 573 10.89 10.01 18.70
CA ASN A 573 11.11 9.20 17.50
C ASN A 573 10.90 9.95 16.18
N MET A 574 10.23 11.10 16.18
CA MET A 574 9.83 11.84 14.98
C MET A 574 10.30 13.29 15.01
N HIS A 575 9.97 14.07 16.05
CA HIS A 575 10.38 15.47 16.13
C HIS A 575 11.90 15.61 16.31
N GLY A 576 12.51 14.81 17.19
CA GLY A 576 13.98 14.79 17.34
C GLY A 576 14.71 14.36 16.07
N VAL A 577 14.20 13.37 15.33
CA VAL A 577 14.74 12.98 14.02
C VAL A 577 14.64 14.15 13.02
N PHE A 578 13.50 14.86 12.98
CA PHE A 578 13.32 16.05 12.16
C PHE A 578 14.28 17.19 12.53
N TYR A 579 14.45 17.50 13.82
CA TYR A 579 15.37 18.53 14.31
C TYR A 579 16.82 18.21 13.90
N CYS A 580 17.26 16.97 14.12
CA CYS A 580 18.57 16.48 13.71
C CYS A 580 18.78 16.54 12.19
N CYS A 581 17.79 16.11 11.41
CA CYS A 581 17.81 16.24 9.95
C CYS A 581 17.89 17.70 9.50
N LYS A 582 17.17 18.62 10.16
CA LYS A 582 17.12 20.06 9.81
C LYS A 582 18.47 20.75 9.98
N VAL A 583 19.18 20.49 11.09
CA VAL A 583 20.52 21.07 11.31
C VAL A 583 21.58 20.42 10.40
N ALA A 584 21.53 19.10 10.23
CA ALA A 584 22.44 18.38 9.35
C ALA A 584 22.29 18.81 7.88
N ALA A 585 21.06 18.88 7.37
CA ALA A 585 20.80 19.31 5.99
C ALA A 585 21.32 20.73 5.69
N LYS A 586 21.11 21.68 6.63
CA LYS A 586 21.62 23.06 6.54
C LYS A 586 23.14 23.11 6.40
N HIS A 587 23.86 22.32 7.20
CA HIS A 587 25.33 22.26 7.16
C HIS A 587 25.85 21.50 5.92
N MET A 588 25.29 20.33 5.64
CA MET A 588 25.71 19.47 4.52
C MET A 588 25.48 20.14 3.17
N ALA A 589 24.38 20.90 3.01
CA ALA A 589 24.10 21.63 1.78
C ALA A 589 25.12 22.76 1.52
N ALA A 590 25.58 23.45 2.57
CA ALA A 590 26.64 24.45 2.48
C ALA A 590 28.02 23.85 2.14
N ASN A 591 28.23 22.55 2.41
CA ASN A 591 29.47 21.83 2.12
C ASN A 591 29.40 20.95 0.85
N ASN A 592 28.24 20.89 0.18
CA ASN A 592 27.98 20.03 -0.99
C ASN A 592 28.40 18.55 -0.80
N TYR A 593 28.19 18.03 0.42
CA TYR A 593 28.40 16.63 0.78
C TYR A 593 27.58 16.29 2.03
N GLY A 594 26.98 15.11 2.08
CA GLY A 594 26.40 14.61 3.31
C GLY A 594 25.80 13.20 3.22
N ARG A 595 25.74 12.49 4.35
CA ARG A 595 25.07 11.19 4.46
C ARG A 595 24.20 11.15 5.70
N ILE A 596 22.88 11.17 5.52
CA ILE A 596 21.90 11.12 6.63
C ILE A 596 21.27 9.73 6.68
N VAL A 597 21.36 9.05 7.82
CA VAL A 597 20.83 7.70 8.01
C VAL A 597 19.86 7.66 9.19
N ASN A 598 18.60 7.37 8.92
CA ASN A 598 17.56 7.31 9.95
C ASN A 598 17.29 5.86 10.36
N ILE A 599 17.31 5.55 11.66
CA ILE A 599 16.90 4.24 12.17
C ILE A 599 15.37 4.23 12.29
N ALA A 600 14.71 3.68 11.26
CA ALA A 600 13.28 3.41 11.27
C ALA A 600 13.00 2.07 11.99
N SER A 601 12.01 1.30 11.55
CA SER A 601 11.74 -0.06 12.05
C SER A 601 10.81 -0.79 11.09
N ILE A 602 10.83 -2.13 11.09
CA ILE A 602 9.78 -2.96 10.50
C ILE A 602 8.37 -2.53 10.98
N ALA A 603 8.27 -2.03 12.21
CA ALA A 603 7.03 -1.50 12.78
C ALA A 603 6.48 -0.29 11.99
N GLY A 604 7.34 0.51 11.36
CA GLY A 604 6.98 1.67 10.55
C GLY A 604 6.56 1.32 9.11
N LYS A 605 6.92 0.13 8.62
CA LYS A 605 6.32 -0.47 7.43
C LYS A 605 4.94 -1.07 7.79
N GLU A 606 4.95 -2.13 8.60
CA GLU A 606 3.79 -3.01 8.79
C GLU A 606 2.66 -2.47 9.71
N GLY A 607 2.97 -1.52 10.60
CA GLY A 607 2.07 -0.99 11.64
C GLY A 607 1.74 -1.97 12.79
N ASN A 608 2.71 -2.34 13.65
CA ASN A 608 2.57 -3.32 14.75
C ASN A 608 1.32 -3.10 15.63
N PRO A 609 0.56 -4.18 15.96
CA PRO A 609 -0.44 -4.12 17.03
C PRO A 609 0.21 -3.72 18.36
N THR A 610 -0.59 -3.10 19.24
CA THR A 610 -0.23 -2.52 20.55
C THR A 610 0.91 -1.48 20.60
N ALA A 611 1.72 -1.36 19.55
CA ALA A 611 2.82 -0.39 19.44
C ALA A 611 2.44 0.77 18.50
N SER A 612 1.25 1.36 18.69
CA SER A 612 0.63 2.30 17.75
C SER A 612 1.44 3.59 17.55
N ALA A 613 1.84 4.26 18.63
CA ALA A 613 2.66 5.47 18.59
C ALA A 613 4.06 5.20 17.98
N TYR A 614 4.66 4.04 18.31
CA TYR A 614 5.95 3.62 17.76
C TYR A 614 5.87 3.38 16.24
N SER A 615 4.86 2.63 15.81
CA SER A 615 4.61 2.37 14.40
C SER A 615 4.33 3.65 13.61
N ALA A 616 3.48 4.54 14.13
CA ALA A 616 3.13 5.78 13.45
C ALA A 616 4.34 6.75 13.38
N SER A 617 5.13 6.88 14.45
CA SER A 617 6.34 7.70 14.44
C SER A 617 7.42 7.15 13.51
N LYS A 618 7.71 5.83 13.54
CA LYS A 618 8.68 5.22 12.61
C LYS A 618 8.19 5.16 11.16
N ALA A 619 6.87 5.16 10.90
CA ALA A 619 6.32 5.40 9.56
C ALA A 619 6.53 6.86 9.11
N GLY A 620 6.36 7.82 10.02
CA GLY A 620 6.72 9.23 9.80
C GLY A 620 8.19 9.42 9.43
N VAL A 621 9.10 8.71 10.10
CA VAL A 621 10.55 8.71 9.75
C VAL A 621 10.81 8.21 8.33
N ILE A 622 10.10 7.17 7.89
CA ILE A 622 10.17 6.68 6.49
C ILE A 622 9.66 7.77 5.53
N GLY A 623 8.56 8.47 5.86
CA GLY A 623 8.03 9.58 5.08
C GLY A 623 9.01 10.77 4.97
N LEU A 624 9.58 11.21 6.09
CA LEU A 624 10.59 12.27 6.16
C LEU A 624 11.84 11.91 5.35
N THR A 625 12.35 10.69 5.52
CA THR A 625 13.49 10.17 4.74
C THR A 625 13.22 10.28 3.24
N LYS A 626 12.04 9.84 2.80
CA LYS A 626 11.61 9.93 1.39
C LYS A 626 11.45 11.37 0.91
N SER A 627 11.04 12.32 1.76
CA SER A 627 10.93 13.73 1.38
C SER A 627 12.30 14.38 1.25
N LEU A 628 13.06 14.43 2.34
CA LEU A 628 14.35 15.10 2.43
C LEU A 628 15.38 14.51 1.47
N GLY A 629 15.31 13.20 1.21
CA GLY A 629 16.15 12.53 0.22
C GLY A 629 15.92 12.99 -1.22
N LYS A 630 14.71 13.46 -1.57
CA LYS A 630 14.42 14.11 -2.86
C LYS A 630 14.79 15.59 -2.87
N GLU A 631 14.60 16.28 -1.75
CA GLU A 631 14.92 17.71 -1.59
C GLU A 631 16.43 17.96 -1.76
N LEU A 632 17.28 17.10 -1.17
CA LEU A 632 18.74 17.27 -1.15
C LEU A 632 19.47 16.49 -2.26
N ALA A 633 18.76 15.79 -3.16
CA ALA A 633 19.33 14.91 -4.18
C ALA A 633 20.31 15.60 -5.15
N LYS A 634 20.26 16.94 -5.25
CA LYS A 634 21.15 17.74 -6.11
C LYS A 634 22.41 18.26 -5.40
N ASN A 635 22.54 18.07 -4.09
CA ASN A 635 23.59 18.64 -3.24
C ASN A 635 24.68 17.63 -2.85
N ASN A 636 24.76 16.48 -3.55
CA ASN A 636 25.60 15.33 -3.18
C ASN A 636 25.33 14.84 -1.74
N ILE A 637 24.08 14.96 -1.30
CA ILE A 637 23.59 14.45 -0.02
C ILE A 637 22.64 13.28 -0.29
N THR A 638 22.85 12.17 0.40
CA THR A 638 21.88 11.09 0.43
C THR A 638 21.21 10.98 1.80
N VAL A 639 19.90 10.70 1.80
CA VAL A 639 19.09 10.55 3.01
C VAL A 639 18.37 9.22 2.93
N ASN A 640 18.79 8.24 3.73
CA ASN A 640 18.28 6.88 3.69
C ASN A 640 17.82 6.43 5.08
N CYS A 641 17.06 5.34 5.15
CA CYS A 641 16.69 4.72 6.41
C CYS A 641 16.82 3.19 6.33
N VAL A 642 17.06 2.59 7.49
CA VAL A 642 17.01 1.14 7.68
C VAL A 642 15.76 0.75 8.46
N THR A 643 15.21 -0.44 8.18
CA THR A 643 14.04 -0.97 8.87
C THR A 643 14.34 -2.30 9.58
N PRO A 644 15.03 -2.27 10.74
CA PRO A 644 15.29 -3.48 11.52
C PRO A 644 14.01 -4.17 12.02
N ALA A 645 14.05 -5.50 12.10
CA ALA A 645 13.11 -6.28 12.91
C ALA A 645 13.62 -6.42 14.37
N ALA A 646 13.34 -7.56 15.00
CA ALA A 646 13.80 -7.86 16.36
C ALA A 646 15.31 -8.10 16.33
N VAL A 647 16.04 -7.26 17.06
CA VAL A 647 17.51 -7.27 17.19
C VAL A 647 17.83 -7.87 18.56
N LYS A 648 18.80 -8.77 18.65
CA LYS A 648 19.19 -9.37 19.94
C LYS A 648 19.82 -8.29 20.83
N THR A 649 19.14 -7.97 21.93
CA THR A 649 19.62 -7.07 22.99
C THR A 649 19.36 -7.72 24.36
N PRO A 650 19.98 -7.25 25.46
CA PRO A 650 19.80 -7.86 26.80
C PRO A 650 18.36 -7.88 27.33
N ILE A 651 17.43 -7.12 26.73
CA ILE A 651 16.03 -7.15 27.14
C ILE A 651 15.34 -8.49 26.84
N PHE A 652 15.87 -9.28 25.89
CA PHE A 652 15.28 -10.57 25.51
C PHE A 652 15.44 -11.63 26.60
N ASP A 653 16.44 -11.50 27.47
CA ASP A 653 16.68 -12.45 28.58
C ASP A 653 15.58 -12.37 29.66
N GLN A 654 14.72 -11.35 29.59
CA GLN A 654 13.54 -11.13 30.45
C GLN A 654 12.21 -11.40 29.72
N VAL A 655 12.24 -11.78 28.44
CA VAL A 655 11.04 -12.03 27.63
C VAL A 655 10.70 -13.52 27.66
N ALA A 656 9.48 -13.86 28.09
CA ALA A 656 9.01 -15.25 28.14
C ALA A 656 9.15 -15.97 26.78
N GLN A 657 9.65 -17.21 26.79
CA GLN A 657 10.06 -17.95 25.58
C GLN A 657 9.01 -17.98 24.46
N TYR A 658 7.72 -18.09 24.80
CA TYR A 658 6.66 -18.10 23.78
C TYR A 658 6.56 -16.78 22.98
N HIS A 659 6.95 -15.63 23.56
CA HIS A 659 7.08 -14.37 22.82
C HIS A 659 8.34 -14.36 21.93
N ILE A 660 9.43 -15.00 22.37
CA ILE A 660 10.66 -15.17 21.57
C ILE A 660 10.36 -16.02 20.34
N ASP A 661 9.82 -17.23 20.55
CA ASP A 661 9.42 -18.17 19.48
C ASP A 661 8.44 -17.50 18.51
N PHE A 662 7.48 -16.75 19.05
CA PHE A 662 6.54 -16.01 18.26
C PHE A 662 7.21 -14.92 17.39
N MET A 663 8.12 -14.12 17.95
CA MET A 663 8.84 -13.10 17.18
C MET A 663 9.72 -13.72 16.08
N LEU A 664 10.33 -14.87 16.36
CA LEU A 664 11.11 -15.64 15.38
C LEU A 664 10.24 -16.27 14.28
N SER A 665 9.00 -16.68 14.58
CA SER A 665 8.08 -17.27 13.58
C SER A 665 7.64 -16.29 12.47
N LYS A 666 7.99 -15.00 12.60
CA LYS A 666 7.80 -13.95 11.60
C LYS A 666 9.05 -13.68 10.74
N ILE A 667 10.17 -14.35 11.01
CA ILE A 667 11.48 -14.04 10.42
C ILE A 667 11.99 -15.31 9.72
N PRO A 668 11.88 -15.44 8.39
CA PRO A 668 12.36 -16.60 7.64
C PRO A 668 13.83 -16.97 7.85
N MET A 669 14.71 -16.01 8.21
CA MET A 669 16.08 -16.32 8.64
C MET A 669 16.16 -17.08 9.98
N GLY A 670 15.06 -17.28 10.70
CA GLY A 670 14.96 -18.12 11.90
C GLY A 670 15.68 -17.61 13.15
N ARG A 671 16.17 -16.36 13.13
CA ARG A 671 16.95 -15.74 14.21
C ARG A 671 16.67 -14.24 14.32
N PHE A 672 17.06 -13.65 15.45
CA PHE A 672 17.17 -12.19 15.55
C PHE A 672 18.37 -11.65 14.74
N GLY A 673 18.25 -10.39 14.32
CA GLY A 673 19.40 -9.63 13.81
C GLY A 673 20.37 -9.27 14.94
N LEU A 674 21.63 -9.04 14.60
CA LEU A 674 22.65 -8.54 15.52
C LEU A 674 22.82 -7.02 15.34
N VAL A 675 23.30 -6.31 16.37
CA VAL A 675 23.52 -4.85 16.27
C VAL A 675 24.64 -4.51 15.30
N GLU A 676 25.60 -5.41 15.14
CA GLU A 676 26.74 -5.36 14.23
C GLU A 676 26.31 -5.46 12.75
N GLU A 677 25.24 -6.21 12.46
CA GLU A 677 24.68 -6.33 11.10
C GLU A 677 24.03 -5.01 10.66
N ILE A 678 23.33 -4.36 11.59
CA ILE A 678 22.75 -3.02 11.38
C ILE A 678 23.87 -1.98 11.26
N ALA A 679 24.88 -2.04 12.14
CA ALA A 679 26.02 -1.15 12.11
C ALA A 679 26.82 -1.25 10.81
N ALA A 680 26.99 -2.45 10.24
CA ALA A 680 27.63 -2.63 8.94
C ALA A 680 26.85 -1.93 7.81
N MET A 681 25.53 -2.12 7.75
CA MET A 681 24.68 -1.52 6.71
C MET A 681 24.59 0.01 6.84
N VAL A 682 24.39 0.51 8.07
CA VAL A 682 24.37 1.95 8.36
C VAL A 682 25.71 2.60 8.06
N SER A 683 26.83 1.95 8.42
CA SER A 683 28.15 2.49 8.11
C SER A 683 28.41 2.57 6.61
N TRP A 684 27.94 1.59 5.81
CA TRP A 684 28.01 1.67 4.36
C TRP A 684 27.21 2.87 3.81
N MET A 685 26.01 3.13 4.34
CA MET A 685 25.24 4.32 3.96
C MET A 685 25.95 5.65 4.30
N CYS A 686 26.87 5.66 5.25
CA CYS A 686 27.67 6.84 5.60
C CYS A 686 28.85 7.10 4.63
N THR A 687 29.13 6.20 3.68
CA THR A 687 30.26 6.31 2.73
C THR A 687 29.88 6.93 1.38
N GLU A 688 30.87 7.09 0.50
CA GLU A 688 30.67 7.41 -0.93
C GLU A 688 30.16 6.24 -1.78
N ASP A 689 30.30 4.98 -1.33
CA ASP A 689 29.71 3.82 -2.03
C ASP A 689 28.17 3.92 -2.09
N CYS A 690 27.55 4.55 -1.08
CA CYS A 690 26.12 4.88 -1.07
C CYS A 690 25.82 6.19 -1.81
N SER A 691 26.35 6.34 -3.03
CA SER A 691 26.25 7.55 -3.85
C SER A 691 24.97 7.65 -4.69
N PHE A 692 24.42 6.51 -5.15
CA PHE A 692 23.23 6.48 -6.02
C PHE A 692 21.97 5.91 -5.34
N THR A 693 21.81 6.13 -4.03
CA THR A 693 20.53 5.86 -3.36
C THR A 693 20.22 6.96 -2.35
N THR A 694 19.05 7.58 -2.49
CA THR A 694 18.52 8.59 -1.57
C THR A 694 16.99 8.48 -1.53
N GLY A 695 16.37 8.80 -0.39
CA GLY A 695 14.99 8.43 -0.08
C GLY A 695 14.78 6.93 0.13
N GLY A 696 15.86 6.14 0.22
CA GLY A 696 15.82 4.69 0.30
C GLY A 696 15.31 4.17 1.66
N VAL A 697 14.60 3.05 1.60
CA VAL A 697 14.15 2.27 2.77
C VAL A 697 14.76 0.89 2.64
N PHE A 698 15.93 0.71 3.25
CA PHE A 698 16.63 -0.57 3.19
C PHE A 698 16.11 -1.49 4.29
N ASP A 699 15.90 -2.75 3.94
CA ASP A 699 15.39 -3.71 4.89
C ASP A 699 16.48 -4.41 5.69
N LEU A 700 16.21 -4.63 6.99
CA LEU A 700 17.05 -5.39 7.92
C LEU A 700 16.16 -6.27 8.83
N SER A 701 15.10 -6.85 8.25
CA SER A 701 14.06 -7.58 8.96
C SER A 701 14.27 -9.09 9.00
N GLY A 702 15.13 -9.63 8.12
CA GLY A 702 15.49 -11.04 8.04
C GLY A 702 14.49 -11.91 7.26
N GLY A 703 13.90 -11.37 6.19
CA GLY A 703 12.89 -12.03 5.37
C GLY A 703 11.44 -11.62 5.69
N ARG A 704 11.19 -10.43 6.26
CA ARG A 704 9.90 -10.09 6.90
C ARG A 704 9.19 -8.87 6.30
N ALA A 705 9.79 -8.14 5.37
CA ALA A 705 9.27 -6.85 4.93
C ALA A 705 8.89 -6.79 3.45
N THR A 706 7.58 -6.94 3.16
CA THR A 706 7.05 -7.18 1.79
C THR A 706 7.28 -6.02 0.78
N TYR A 707 7.94 -4.93 1.19
CA TYR A 707 8.21 -3.69 0.45
C TYR A 707 9.20 -2.78 1.22
#